data_AF-A0A875RX94-F1
#
_entry.id   AF-A0A875RX94-F1
#
_cell.length_a   1.000
_cell.length_b   1.000
_cell.length_c   1.000
_cell.angle_alpha   90.00
_cell.angle_beta   90.00
_cell.angle_gamma   90.00
#
_symmetry.space_group_name_H-M   'P 1'
#
loop_
_entity.id
_entity.type
_entity.pdbx_description
1 polymer ?
#
loop_
_entity_poly.entity_id
_entity_poly.type
_entity_poly.pdbx_seq_one_letter_code
_entity_poly.pdbx_strand_id
1 'polypeptide(L)'
;MSSVQQGTARKRSKDALLNDLLPADHILHVRKPSDDVSPYESPDLYYGPKTDPANRKTHYGRLRTISAVFPRPSPGVRFNPAFLGMEVAPQYGSSDTDIHTAGVRSSHAVNGLFSLGDKSDDSDDDGDLESAINNQDDYEDSQNHHNPPRVTNIRRRSHISDITKPIHKKEEAQLGSNERGFMSDSGHLPESENTESDLEEDELQPRIASASNSTGSLLALDNQKRSNINYNIMPRTGLSSPFNRSVDSLESQSQSRLIDPKLSDQGSVSPDDVSSIESDDNETDRMSAQSEIGVTSPSMDPHSLTVNGLSSQSEEGLNSQRERSSSFVKRYNHGINLWNELTRTGKLETHKKDDQQGKRELTHQGFDPNDTQSSRAAFEMSPSPPAESSLRRRASADDSSSKINPKRFFISDIDTTLEQLLENEDTDHNCQITIEDTGPKVLKLGTANSNGFNQYDIRGTYMLANLLQELTIAKRMGRKQMILDEARLNENPVDRLTRLITTVFWKNLTRQVTKDTVLEMARDTKIHSAEAKFPRVYVPHHEPEQYYYYMNISKHHPEYQLQVEYLPEDISAEWVKSVNDRPGFLALAMKHKSGRYGDLDGYPYVVPGGRFNEQYGWDSYFETLGLLKCGKVDPCIGMCKNFIFEINHYGKILNANRSYYLCRSQPPFLTQMALRVFNYVRLHEHREELDLLKDAATAAIKEYNDVWCSEPRLDRKTGLSTYHPGGLGFPPETEPSHFHAVLRPYCEKYGISFEEFTQKYNDGEIKEPSLDEYLLNDRAVRESGHDTSYRLEGVCAHLATVDLNSLLYKYETDIAFMIETYFSNNFVLPDGTVEKSEKWKKLAKVRRERINKYMWNEEDSLYYDYNVRLQKPSEYESVTSLFPLWANLCSKRQAEKIVMNSIPKFEEFGGLVSGTKRSRGRIGMEKPSRQWDYPYAWAPHQMIAWKGLSNYGYYNVARRLAYRWCYMMTLAFVDFNGIVVEKYDATSERQPHKVNAEYGNQGSGFKGVATEGFGWVNASYLIGLGFLDRTGVRALGTVTPPRDFFHHIRPGELKTYALDKDQEVRARRINLASKNDEK
;
A
#
# COMPACT_ATOMS: atom_id res chain seq x y z
N MET A 1 -48.99 -40.31 -34.80
CA MET A 1 -48.42 -41.39 -35.64
C MET A 1 -46.91 -41.32 -35.43
N SER A 2 -46.32 -42.19 -34.58
CA SER A 2 -45.82 -43.56 -34.89
C SER A 2 -44.67 -43.53 -35.91
N SER A 3 -43.52 -44.22 -35.74
CA SER A 3 -43.03 -45.20 -34.74
C SER A 3 -41.48 -45.25 -34.85
N VAL A 4 -40.64 -45.36 -33.81
CA VAL A 4 -40.40 -46.50 -32.87
C VAL A 4 -39.66 -47.69 -33.52
N GLN A 5 -38.62 -48.22 -32.83
CA GLN A 5 -37.86 -49.48 -33.04
C GLN A 5 -36.84 -49.57 -34.21
N GLN A 6 -35.81 -50.45 -34.21
CA GLN A 6 -34.90 -50.98 -33.14
C GLN A 6 -33.77 -51.86 -33.77
N GLY A 7 -32.74 -52.23 -32.99
CA GLY A 7 -31.82 -53.36 -33.28
C GLY A 7 -30.41 -52.93 -33.75
N THR A 8 -29.25 -53.39 -33.26
CA THR A 8 -28.74 -54.62 -32.58
C THR A 8 -28.52 -55.87 -33.48
N ALA A 9 -27.45 -56.68 -33.35
CA ALA A 9 -26.11 -56.49 -32.75
C ALA A 9 -25.14 -57.69 -33.04
N ARG A 10 -23.81 -57.43 -32.97
CA ARG A 10 -22.72 -58.29 -32.40
C ARG A 10 -22.29 -59.64 -33.04
N LYS A 11 -20.95 -59.85 -33.00
CA LYS A 11 -20.19 -61.14 -32.88
C LYS A 11 -20.19 -62.05 -34.15
N ARG A 12 -19.29 -63.05 -34.29
CA ARG A 12 -18.24 -63.56 -33.35
C ARG A 12 -16.81 -63.60 -33.96
N SER A 13 -15.95 -64.57 -33.59
CA SER A 13 -14.49 -64.37 -33.45
C SER A 13 -13.59 -65.61 -33.66
N LYS A 14 -12.30 -65.38 -33.98
CA LYS A 14 -11.06 -66.14 -33.65
C LYS A 14 -9.82 -65.26 -33.99
N ASP A 15 -8.76 -65.07 -33.19
CA ASP A 15 -7.88 -65.94 -32.37
C ASP A 15 -6.69 -66.52 -33.20
N ALA A 16 -5.41 -66.47 -32.80
CA ALA A 16 -4.76 -65.90 -31.59
C ALA A 16 -3.20 -65.76 -31.75
N LEU A 17 -2.52 -65.35 -30.66
CA LEU A 17 -1.05 -65.36 -30.37
C LEU A 17 -0.21 -64.22 -31.00
N LEU A 18 0.74 -63.56 -30.29
CA LEU A 18 0.96 -63.38 -28.83
C LEU A 18 1.92 -62.17 -28.60
N ASN A 19 1.74 -61.41 -27.51
CA ASN A 19 2.67 -60.59 -26.66
C ASN A 19 4.03 -60.02 -27.22
N ASP A 20 4.56 -58.86 -26.77
CA ASP A 20 4.30 -58.07 -25.55
C ASP A 20 4.75 -56.57 -25.62
N LEU A 21 4.29 -55.78 -24.63
CA LEU A 21 4.87 -54.53 -24.05
C LEU A 21 5.24 -53.26 -24.88
N LEU A 22 4.28 -52.32 -24.96
CA LEU A 22 4.31 -50.89 -24.51
C LEU A 22 5.35 -49.83 -25.05
N PRO A 23 5.07 -48.49 -24.96
CA PRO A 23 5.40 -47.54 -26.05
C PRO A 23 6.12 -46.22 -25.68
N ALA A 24 6.42 -45.38 -26.69
CA ALA A 24 6.66 -43.93 -26.54
C ALA A 24 6.31 -43.08 -27.80
N ASP A 25 5.53 -42.02 -27.57
CA ASP A 25 5.62 -40.62 -28.04
C ASP A 25 5.49 -40.11 -29.50
N HIS A 26 4.43 -39.29 -29.66
CA HIS A 26 4.37 -37.94 -30.28
C HIS A 26 4.79 -37.64 -31.74
N ILE A 27 3.79 -37.31 -32.57
CA ILE A 27 3.88 -36.32 -33.67
C ILE A 27 2.68 -35.33 -33.57
N LEU A 28 2.86 -34.10 -34.07
CA LEU A 28 1.94 -32.96 -33.89
C LEU A 28 0.64 -33.03 -34.72
N HIS A 29 -0.42 -32.38 -34.22
CA HIS A 29 -1.56 -31.95 -35.03
C HIS A 29 -1.90 -30.46 -34.85
N VAL A 30 -2.16 -29.79 -35.96
CA VAL A 30 -2.51 -28.36 -36.05
C VAL A 30 -4.03 -28.16 -35.85
N ARG A 31 -4.44 -27.15 -35.09
CA ARG A 31 -5.84 -26.70 -34.98
C ARG A 31 -6.09 -25.38 -35.74
N LYS A 32 -7.33 -25.23 -36.21
CA LYS A 32 -7.88 -23.98 -36.79
C LYS A 32 -8.40 -23.05 -35.67
N PRO A 33 -8.57 -21.74 -35.92
CA PRO A 33 -9.01 -20.79 -34.90
C PRO A 33 -10.49 -21.00 -34.49
N SER A 34 -10.79 -20.65 -33.24
CA SER A 34 -12.12 -20.59 -32.63
C SER A 34 -12.15 -19.45 -31.60
N ASP A 35 -13.25 -18.72 -31.49
CA ASP A 35 -13.34 -17.40 -30.82
C ASP A 35 -13.29 -17.39 -29.28
N ASP A 36 -12.97 -18.51 -28.62
CA ASP A 36 -12.75 -18.57 -27.17
C ASP A 36 -11.27 -18.31 -26.82
N VAL A 37 -10.95 -17.03 -26.54
CA VAL A 37 -9.71 -16.67 -25.84
C VAL A 37 -9.92 -16.93 -24.35
N SER A 38 -9.22 -17.92 -23.79
CA SER A 38 -9.25 -18.19 -22.35
C SER A 38 -8.78 -16.95 -21.56
N PRO A 39 -9.60 -16.39 -20.64
CA PRO A 39 -9.22 -15.21 -19.86
C PRO A 39 -8.12 -15.47 -18.81
N TYR A 40 -7.55 -16.68 -18.81
CA TYR A 40 -6.50 -17.13 -17.91
C TYR A 40 -5.25 -17.67 -18.64
N GLU A 41 -5.20 -17.67 -19.97
CA GLU A 41 -4.01 -18.09 -20.71
C GLU A 41 -2.99 -16.95 -20.86
N SER A 42 -1.80 -17.19 -20.28
CA SER A 42 -0.56 -16.40 -20.39
C SER A 42 -0.47 -15.07 -19.60
N PRO A 43 0.74 -14.67 -19.18
CA PRO A 43 0.97 -13.42 -18.43
C PRO A 43 1.02 -12.17 -19.34
N ASP A 44 0.62 -11.02 -18.79
CA ASP A 44 0.76 -9.71 -19.43
C ASP A 44 2.25 -9.28 -19.54
N LEU A 45 2.95 -9.76 -20.58
CA LEU A 45 4.36 -9.45 -20.84
C LEU A 45 4.69 -9.40 -22.36
N TYR A 46 3.92 -8.62 -23.11
CA TYR A 46 4.11 -8.49 -24.57
C TYR A 46 5.17 -7.44 -24.93
N TYR A 47 6.29 -7.89 -25.49
CA TYR A 47 7.26 -7.03 -26.19
C TYR A 47 6.68 -6.52 -27.53
N GLY A 48 7.24 -5.42 -28.04
CA GLY A 48 6.79 -4.76 -29.28
C GLY A 48 6.78 -5.63 -30.56
N PRO A 49 6.25 -5.10 -31.67
CA PRO A 49 5.75 -5.87 -32.81
C PRO A 49 6.79 -6.82 -33.43
N LYS A 50 6.29 -7.99 -33.85
CA LYS A 50 7.06 -9.13 -34.36
C LYS A 50 7.90 -8.76 -35.60
N THR A 51 9.18 -9.12 -35.58
CA THR A 51 9.83 -9.65 -36.79
C THR A 51 9.46 -11.13 -36.93
N ASP A 52 9.01 -11.53 -38.12
CA ASP A 52 8.60 -12.91 -38.41
C ASP A 52 9.83 -13.84 -38.54
N PRO A 53 9.96 -14.91 -37.72
CA PRO A 53 11.08 -15.84 -37.82
C PRO A 53 11.04 -16.75 -39.06
N ALA A 54 9.96 -16.77 -39.84
CA ALA A 54 9.87 -17.58 -41.06
C ALA A 54 10.74 -17.04 -42.23
N ASN A 55 11.04 -15.74 -42.26
CA ASN A 55 11.61 -15.10 -43.44
C ASN A 55 13.15 -15.16 -43.51
N ARG A 56 13.69 -16.31 -43.94
CA ARG A 56 15.12 -16.52 -44.20
C ARG A 56 15.61 -15.79 -45.47
N LYS A 57 15.82 -14.46 -45.42
CA LYS A 57 16.72 -13.72 -46.35
C LYS A 57 16.92 -12.25 -45.95
N THR A 58 18.07 -11.94 -45.33
CA THR A 58 18.86 -10.69 -45.52
C THR A 58 20.18 -10.82 -44.76
N HIS A 59 21.30 -10.43 -45.37
CA HIS A 59 22.59 -10.29 -44.69
C HIS A 59 22.71 -8.88 -44.08
N TYR A 60 23.14 -8.77 -42.82
CA TYR A 60 24.31 -7.97 -42.40
C TYR A 60 24.69 -8.30 -40.94
N GLY A 61 25.85 -7.83 -40.48
CA GLY A 61 26.59 -8.41 -39.34
C GLY A 61 26.07 -8.12 -37.93
N ARG A 62 26.50 -8.95 -36.97
CA ARG A 62 26.22 -8.81 -35.54
C ARG A 62 27.02 -7.64 -34.93
N LEU A 63 26.34 -6.76 -34.19
CA LEU A 63 26.92 -6.06 -33.03
C LEU A 63 25.85 -5.90 -31.93
N ARG A 64 26.04 -6.61 -30.80
CA ARG A 64 25.30 -6.41 -29.54
C ARG A 64 26.27 -6.60 -28.38
N THR A 65 26.85 -5.51 -27.90
CA THR A 65 27.61 -5.48 -26.65
C THR A 65 26.65 -5.31 -25.47
N ILE A 66 26.44 -6.39 -24.70
CA ILE A 66 25.70 -6.34 -23.42
C ILE A 66 26.74 -6.24 -22.30
N SER A 67 26.90 -5.05 -21.73
CA SER A 67 27.78 -4.83 -20.57
C SER A 67 27.08 -5.20 -19.26
N ALA A 68 26.87 -6.50 -19.04
CA ALA A 68 26.40 -7.01 -17.76
C ALA A 68 27.60 -7.16 -16.80
N VAL A 69 27.72 -6.25 -15.82
CA VAL A 69 28.77 -6.31 -14.80
C VAL A 69 28.38 -7.31 -13.71
N PHE A 70 28.76 -8.57 -13.89
CA PHE A 70 28.71 -9.57 -12.83
C PHE A 70 29.90 -9.40 -11.86
N PRO A 71 29.70 -9.51 -10.54
CA PRO A 71 30.79 -9.51 -9.58
C PRO A 71 31.66 -10.76 -9.75
N ARG A 72 32.99 -10.59 -9.73
CA ARG A 72 33.94 -11.71 -9.82
C ARG A 72 33.97 -12.50 -8.50
N PRO A 73 33.93 -13.84 -8.51
CA PRO A 73 34.29 -14.63 -7.34
C PRO A 73 35.81 -14.57 -7.09
N SER A 74 36.22 -14.50 -5.82
CA SER A 74 37.63 -14.64 -5.43
C SER A 74 38.07 -16.12 -5.48
N PRO A 75 39.35 -16.43 -5.81
CA PRO A 75 39.80 -17.82 -5.91
C PRO A 75 39.87 -18.53 -4.56
N GLY A 76 39.43 -19.79 -4.51
CA GLY A 76 39.60 -20.65 -3.33
C GLY A 76 41.03 -21.18 -3.19
N VAL A 77 41.56 -21.16 -1.97
CA VAL A 77 42.87 -21.76 -1.64
C VAL A 77 42.79 -23.29 -1.74
N ARG A 78 43.74 -23.90 -2.43
CA ARG A 78 43.98 -25.35 -2.35
C ARG A 78 45.12 -25.63 -1.37
N PHE A 79 44.84 -26.34 -0.29
CA PHE A 79 45.87 -27.05 0.45
C PHE A 79 46.31 -28.30 -0.32
N ASN A 80 47.57 -28.71 -0.13
CA ASN A 80 48.17 -29.88 -0.75
C ASN A 80 48.80 -30.77 0.35
N PRO A 81 48.51 -32.08 0.42
CA PRO A 81 49.18 -32.98 1.35
C PRO A 81 50.65 -33.22 0.94
N ALA A 82 51.44 -33.73 1.89
CA ALA A 82 52.90 -33.72 1.82
C ALA A 82 53.55 -35.00 1.23
N PHE A 83 54.71 -34.78 0.60
CA PHE A 83 55.90 -35.65 0.54
C PHE A 83 55.76 -37.19 0.47
N LEU A 84 56.25 -37.78 -0.63
CA LEU A 84 57.23 -38.89 -0.60
C LEU A 84 57.80 -39.20 -2.01
N GLY A 85 59.12 -39.45 -2.11
CA GLY A 85 59.77 -40.19 -3.22
C GLY A 85 60.36 -39.39 -4.41
N MET A 86 61.69 -39.47 -4.55
CA MET A 86 62.46 -40.04 -5.71
C MET A 86 61.90 -39.90 -7.16
N GLU A 87 62.68 -39.64 -8.23
CA GLU A 87 64.14 -39.54 -8.41
C GLU A 87 64.54 -38.93 -9.79
N VAL A 88 65.79 -38.43 -9.91
CA VAL A 88 66.66 -38.38 -11.13
C VAL A 88 66.27 -37.50 -12.35
N ALA A 89 67.29 -36.93 -13.02
CA ALA A 89 67.24 -36.11 -14.25
C ALA A 89 67.70 -36.90 -15.51
N PRO A 90 67.68 -36.35 -16.74
CA PRO A 90 68.69 -35.38 -17.25
C PRO A 90 68.04 -34.21 -18.05
N GLN A 91 68.70 -33.22 -18.69
CA GLN A 91 69.96 -32.45 -18.65
C GLN A 91 70.03 -31.67 -20.01
N TYR A 92 70.82 -30.58 -20.10
CA TYR A 92 71.14 -29.76 -21.30
C TYR A 92 70.00 -28.93 -21.93
N GLY A 93 70.17 -27.66 -22.33
CA GLY A 93 71.28 -26.67 -22.19
C GLY A 93 70.69 -25.24 -22.40
N SER A 94 71.21 -24.12 -21.87
CA SER A 94 72.46 -23.41 -22.22
C SER A 94 72.71 -23.30 -23.74
N SER A 95 72.91 -22.14 -24.37
CA SER A 95 72.93 -20.70 -23.97
C SER A 95 72.81 -19.86 -25.30
N ASP A 96 72.95 -18.54 -25.49
CA ASP A 96 73.80 -17.48 -24.90
C ASP A 96 73.39 -16.07 -25.42
N THR A 97 73.70 -15.00 -24.66
CA THR A 97 73.99 -13.60 -25.10
C THR A 97 72.99 -12.75 -25.94
N ASP A 98 73.12 -11.42 -26.08
CA ASP A 98 73.35 -10.29 -25.13
C ASP A 98 73.17 -8.93 -25.89
N ILE A 99 73.60 -7.79 -25.31
CA ILE A 99 73.99 -6.50 -25.98
C ILE A 99 72.89 -5.45 -26.32
N HIS A 100 72.61 -4.58 -25.34
CA HIS A 100 72.82 -3.10 -25.35
C HIS A 100 71.98 -2.06 -26.17
N THR A 101 71.20 -1.27 -25.40
CA THR A 101 71.13 0.23 -25.30
C THR A 101 70.69 1.22 -26.43
N ALA A 102 69.67 2.01 -26.05
CA ALA A 102 69.53 3.50 -26.15
C ALA A 102 69.11 4.19 -27.49
N GLY A 103 68.12 5.10 -27.42
CA GLY A 103 67.67 5.98 -28.53
C GLY A 103 66.50 6.88 -28.08
N VAL A 104 66.53 8.20 -28.34
CA VAL A 104 65.76 9.20 -27.53
C VAL A 104 65.37 10.51 -28.27
N ARG A 105 64.14 11.01 -27.99
CA ARG A 105 63.58 12.40 -28.13
C ARG A 105 63.16 13.01 -29.49
N SER A 106 62.25 13.99 -29.35
CA SER A 106 61.97 15.20 -30.19
C SER A 106 61.13 15.05 -31.49
N SER A 107 60.35 16.05 -31.97
CA SER A 107 59.70 17.22 -31.32
C SER A 107 58.67 17.96 -32.25
N HIS A 108 57.64 18.58 -31.65
CA HIS A 108 56.82 19.76 -32.03
C HIS A 108 56.62 20.28 -33.49
N ALA A 109 55.34 20.68 -33.77
CA ALA A 109 54.89 21.92 -34.47
C ALA A 109 55.02 22.04 -36.04
N VAL A 110 54.28 22.88 -36.82
CA VAL A 110 53.04 23.71 -36.72
C VAL A 110 52.62 24.21 -38.15
N ASN A 111 51.34 24.59 -38.39
CA ASN A 111 50.76 25.26 -39.61
C ASN A 111 50.75 24.47 -40.95
N GLY A 112 49.95 24.81 -41.99
CA GLY A 112 48.77 25.72 -42.07
C GLY A 112 48.40 26.26 -43.48
N LEU A 113 47.08 26.29 -43.80
CA LEU A 113 46.34 27.08 -44.84
C LEU A 113 46.56 26.90 -46.38
N PHE A 114 45.54 27.32 -47.16
CA PHE A 114 45.47 27.58 -48.63
C PHE A 114 45.53 26.36 -49.60
N SER A 115 44.98 26.35 -50.84
CA SER A 115 43.88 27.13 -51.50
C SER A 115 43.50 26.53 -52.89
N LEU A 116 42.28 26.81 -53.41
CA LEU A 116 41.84 26.76 -54.84
C LEU A 116 41.92 25.41 -55.63
N GLY A 117 41.18 25.25 -56.75
CA GLY A 117 41.28 24.01 -57.54
C GLY A 117 40.60 23.89 -58.92
N ASP A 118 39.26 24.00 -59.01
CA ASP A 118 38.45 24.10 -60.25
C ASP A 118 38.31 22.87 -61.19
N LYS A 119 37.24 22.91 -62.03
CA LYS A 119 36.84 22.07 -63.20
C LYS A 119 36.25 20.65 -63.03
N SER A 120 35.42 20.13 -63.96
CA SER A 120 34.33 20.69 -64.82
C SER A 120 33.61 19.53 -65.57
N ASP A 121 32.52 19.83 -66.32
CA ASP A 121 31.84 18.97 -67.34
C ASP A 121 31.07 17.75 -66.75
N ASP A 122 29.88 17.26 -67.14
CA ASP A 122 28.75 17.52 -68.09
C ASP A 122 27.54 16.66 -67.55
N SER A 123 26.25 16.62 -67.96
CA SER A 123 25.27 17.34 -68.82
C SER A 123 23.92 16.54 -68.71
N ASP A 124 22.67 16.95 -68.98
CA ASP A 124 21.88 18.21 -69.07
C ASP A 124 20.35 17.83 -69.22
N ASP A 125 19.47 18.72 -69.68
CA ASP A 125 18.04 18.58 -70.09
C ASP A 125 16.93 18.22 -69.03
N ASP A 126 15.71 18.79 -69.05
CA ASP A 126 15.24 20.11 -69.55
C ASP A 126 13.82 20.50 -69.02
N GLY A 127 13.52 21.81 -68.95
CA GLY A 127 12.18 22.47 -69.01
C GLY A 127 11.06 22.25 -67.95
N ASP A 128 10.15 23.21 -67.66
CA ASP A 128 10.15 24.64 -68.03
C ASP A 128 9.18 25.53 -67.19
N LEU A 129 9.42 26.85 -67.26
CA LEU A 129 8.70 28.11 -66.89
C LEU A 129 7.17 28.12 -66.55
N GLU A 130 6.55 29.09 -65.85
CA GLU A 130 6.91 30.39 -65.18
C GLU A 130 6.09 30.54 -63.84
N SER A 131 5.55 31.64 -63.23
CA SER A 131 5.39 33.12 -63.40
C SER A 131 5.19 33.76 -61.99
N ALA A 132 5.72 34.94 -61.59
CA ALA A 132 5.44 36.36 -61.96
C ALA A 132 4.05 36.88 -61.45
N ILE A 133 3.86 38.07 -60.84
CA ILE A 133 4.57 39.38 -60.86
C ILE A 133 4.53 40.16 -59.50
N ASN A 134 5.70 40.70 -59.08
CA ASN A 134 6.07 41.96 -58.34
C ASN A 134 5.34 42.57 -57.09
N ASN A 135 6.20 43.17 -56.23
CA ASN A 135 6.10 44.48 -55.52
C ASN A 135 5.12 44.69 -54.32
N GLN A 136 5.36 45.62 -53.37
CA GLN A 136 6.59 46.19 -52.74
C GLN A 136 6.19 47.01 -51.46
N ASP A 137 7.17 47.33 -50.62
CA ASP A 137 7.28 48.46 -49.65
C ASP A 137 6.23 48.71 -48.53
N ASP A 138 6.72 48.58 -47.28
CA ASP A 138 6.73 49.55 -46.16
C ASP A 138 5.49 50.10 -45.38
N TYR A 139 5.84 50.57 -44.17
CA TYR A 139 5.24 51.56 -43.24
C TYR A 139 4.01 51.24 -42.33
N GLU A 140 4.34 51.21 -41.02
CA GLU A 140 3.72 51.84 -39.83
C GLU A 140 2.19 51.96 -39.62
N ASP A 141 1.75 51.29 -38.54
CA ASP A 141 1.17 51.87 -37.32
C ASP A 141 -0.28 52.47 -37.27
N SER A 142 -0.82 52.43 -36.04
CA SER A 142 -1.86 53.27 -35.46
C SER A 142 -3.36 52.95 -35.69
N GLN A 143 -3.99 52.58 -34.56
CA GLN A 143 -5.26 53.09 -34.02
C GLN A 143 -6.64 52.87 -34.70
N ASN A 144 -7.52 52.31 -33.83
CA ASN A 144 -8.86 52.79 -33.49
C ASN A 144 -10.13 52.48 -34.35
N HIS A 145 -11.02 51.75 -33.65
CA HIS A 145 -12.42 52.10 -33.36
C HIS A 145 -13.59 51.60 -34.24
N HIS A 146 -14.54 50.99 -33.53
CA HIS A 146 -16.00 51.15 -33.65
C HIS A 146 -16.78 50.55 -34.85
N ASN A 147 -17.14 49.28 -34.67
CA ASN A 147 -18.54 48.81 -34.52
C ASN A 147 -19.53 48.83 -35.76
N PRO A 148 -20.74 48.21 -35.63
CA PRO A 148 -21.50 47.59 -36.75
C PRO A 148 -22.64 48.52 -37.28
N PRO A 149 -23.73 48.12 -38.00
CA PRO A 149 -24.27 46.77 -38.28
C PRO A 149 -24.97 46.56 -39.66
N ARG A 150 -25.83 45.52 -39.74
CA ARG A 150 -26.96 45.29 -40.70
C ARG A 150 -26.60 44.71 -42.09
N VAL A 151 -27.47 43.96 -42.79
CA VAL A 151 -28.63 43.08 -42.43
C VAL A 151 -29.03 42.22 -43.66
N THR A 152 -30.04 41.34 -43.55
CA THR A 152 -30.79 40.64 -44.65
C THR A 152 -30.04 39.59 -45.52
N ASN A 153 -30.67 38.58 -46.15
CA ASN A 153 -31.86 37.73 -45.85
C ASN A 153 -31.97 36.58 -46.91
N ILE A 154 -33.11 35.87 -46.96
CA ILE A 154 -33.66 35.03 -48.09
C ILE A 154 -33.31 33.51 -48.08
N ARG A 155 -34.19 32.54 -48.44
CA ARG A 155 -35.68 32.35 -48.32
C ARG A 155 -36.11 30.97 -48.90
N ARG A 156 -37.32 30.48 -48.53
CA ARG A 156 -38.10 29.33 -49.11
C ARG A 156 -37.55 27.94 -48.73
N ARG A 157 -38.31 26.82 -48.59
CA ARG A 157 -39.76 26.44 -48.48
C ARG A 157 -39.76 24.92 -48.07
N SER A 158 -40.80 24.17 -47.69
CA SER A 158 -42.13 24.29 -47.02
C SER A 158 -42.77 22.85 -47.03
N HIS A 159 -44.02 22.49 -46.70
CA HIS A 159 -45.33 23.09 -46.33
C HIS A 159 -46.24 21.95 -45.76
N ILE A 160 -47.45 22.27 -45.25
CA ILE A 160 -48.63 21.37 -45.05
C ILE A 160 -48.49 20.29 -43.95
N SER A 161 -49.42 20.15 -42.98
CA SER A 161 -50.59 20.96 -42.59
C SER A 161 -51.15 20.58 -41.20
N ASP A 162 -51.56 21.58 -40.41
CA ASP A 162 -52.78 21.71 -39.55
C ASP A 162 -53.19 20.56 -38.58
N ILE A 163 -53.84 20.76 -37.42
CA ILE A 163 -54.59 21.88 -36.81
C ILE A 163 -54.51 21.73 -35.25
N THR A 164 -54.52 22.72 -34.35
CA THR A 164 -55.65 23.59 -33.91
C THR A 164 -55.15 24.73 -32.97
N LYS A 165 -56.06 25.37 -32.19
CA LYS A 165 -55.91 26.53 -31.26
C LYS A 165 -57.16 26.58 -30.34
N PRO A 166 -57.41 27.57 -29.41
CA PRO A 166 -56.82 28.90 -29.15
C PRO A 166 -56.10 28.95 -27.75
N ILE A 167 -56.05 29.95 -26.83
CA ILE A 167 -56.74 31.25 -26.53
C ILE A 167 -55.71 32.41 -26.34
N HIS A 168 -55.73 33.17 -25.24
CA HIS A 168 -55.17 34.52 -25.02
C HIS A 168 -55.01 34.78 -23.47
N LYS A 169 -54.42 35.87 -22.92
CA LYS A 169 -54.46 37.29 -23.36
C LYS A 169 -53.46 38.24 -22.62
N LYS A 170 -52.83 39.18 -23.37
CA LYS A 170 -52.27 40.53 -23.00
C LYS A 170 -51.13 40.62 -21.93
N GLU A 171 -49.99 41.30 -22.18
CA GLU A 171 -49.65 42.77 -22.16
C GLU A 171 -49.59 43.35 -20.71
N GLU A 172 -48.75 44.34 -20.33
CA GLU A 172 -48.09 45.45 -21.07
C GLU A 172 -46.88 46.05 -20.29
N ALA A 173 -45.93 46.75 -20.97
CA ALA A 173 -45.02 47.85 -20.49
C ALA A 173 -44.13 47.68 -19.21
N GLN A 174 -43.13 48.52 -18.86
CA GLN A 174 -42.08 49.33 -19.54
C GLN A 174 -41.01 49.73 -18.49
N LEU A 175 -39.73 49.97 -18.90
CA LEU A 175 -38.70 50.86 -18.29
C LEU A 175 -38.34 50.72 -16.77
N GLY A 176 -37.10 50.90 -16.30
CA GLY A 176 -35.82 51.12 -16.98
C GLY A 176 -34.67 51.46 -15.99
N SER A 177 -33.42 51.19 -16.39
CA SER A 177 -32.13 51.81 -15.98
C SER A 177 -31.78 52.09 -14.50
N ASN A 178 -30.64 51.51 -14.08
CA ASN A 178 -29.53 52.14 -13.32
C ASN A 178 -29.78 52.49 -11.83
N GLU A 179 -28.76 52.55 -10.93
CA GLU A 179 -27.31 52.37 -11.05
C GLU A 179 -26.68 51.89 -9.71
N ARG A 180 -25.40 51.48 -9.72
CA ARG A 180 -24.58 51.32 -8.49
C ARG A 180 -23.14 51.81 -8.73
N GLY A 181 -22.68 52.78 -7.94
CA GLY A 181 -21.29 52.81 -7.49
C GLY A 181 -21.08 51.76 -6.38
N PHE A 182 -19.90 51.19 -6.11
CA PHE A 182 -18.56 51.79 -6.01
C PHE A 182 -18.49 52.89 -4.93
N MET A 183 -17.58 52.87 -3.96
CA MET A 183 -16.37 52.04 -3.78
C MET A 183 -15.97 51.95 -2.28
N SER A 184 -14.98 51.08 -1.96
CA SER A 184 -13.87 51.21 -0.97
C SER A 184 -14.00 52.16 0.27
N ASP A 185 -13.40 51.89 1.44
CA ASP A 185 -12.32 50.93 1.76
C ASP A 185 -12.15 50.67 3.28
N SER A 186 -11.23 49.75 3.59
CA SER A 186 -10.27 49.75 4.71
C SER A 186 -10.69 50.01 6.17
N GLY A 187 -10.37 49.02 7.01
CA GLY A 187 -9.90 49.22 8.39
C GLY A 187 -10.96 49.42 9.47
N HIS A 188 -10.74 49.06 10.73
CA HIS A 188 -9.77 48.16 11.38
C HIS A 188 -10.08 48.30 12.89
N LEU A 189 -10.08 47.18 13.62
CA LEU A 189 -9.99 47.13 15.10
C LEU A 189 -11.23 47.66 15.89
N PRO A 190 -11.39 47.31 17.18
CA PRO A 190 -11.66 45.91 17.53
C PRO A 190 -12.73 45.73 18.64
N GLU A 191 -13.04 44.45 18.91
CA GLU A 191 -13.23 43.82 20.22
C GLU A 191 -13.93 44.56 21.40
N SER A 192 -14.98 43.89 21.89
CA SER A 192 -15.26 43.66 23.32
C SER A 192 -15.85 44.83 24.15
N GLU A 193 -16.51 44.63 25.30
CA GLU A 193 -16.72 43.41 26.13
C GLU A 193 -18.20 43.20 26.53
N ASN A 194 -18.51 42.08 27.20
CA ASN A 194 -19.23 41.90 28.48
C ASN A 194 -20.24 42.98 28.98
N THR A 195 -21.35 42.67 29.69
CA THR A 195 -21.97 41.39 30.13
C THR A 195 -23.42 41.63 30.62
N GLU A 196 -24.16 40.51 30.82
CA GLU A 196 -25.10 40.26 31.95
C GLU A 196 -26.45 41.00 32.11
N SER A 197 -27.29 40.34 32.91
CA SER A 197 -28.51 40.77 33.60
C SER A 197 -29.78 40.99 32.78
N ASP A 198 -30.99 40.66 33.26
CA ASP A 198 -31.46 39.62 34.22
C ASP A 198 -33.01 39.65 34.15
N LEU A 199 -33.70 38.84 34.99
CA LEU A 199 -35.14 38.97 35.34
C LEU A 199 -36.15 38.55 34.23
N GLU A 200 -37.35 38.02 34.50
CA GLU A 200 -37.90 37.24 35.64
C GLU A 200 -39.23 36.57 35.19
N GLU A 201 -39.89 35.84 36.09
CA GLU A 201 -41.34 35.53 36.15
C GLU A 201 -42.05 34.77 34.98
N ASP A 202 -42.32 33.49 35.28
CA ASP A 202 -43.66 32.88 35.44
C ASP A 202 -44.61 32.55 34.27
N GLU A 203 -45.45 31.55 34.56
CA GLU A 203 -46.47 30.95 33.70
C GLU A 203 -47.76 31.80 33.65
N LEU A 204 -48.59 31.62 32.60
CA LEU A 204 -50.05 31.49 32.77
C LEU A 204 -50.77 30.91 31.53
N GLN A 205 -51.43 29.77 31.72
CA GLN A 205 -52.56 29.27 30.90
C GLN A 205 -53.88 30.04 31.27
N PRO A 206 -55.12 29.81 30.73
CA PRO A 206 -55.58 28.65 29.95
C PRO A 206 -56.69 28.81 28.85
N ARG A 207 -56.77 27.79 27.96
CA ARG A 207 -57.95 27.25 27.21
C ARG A 207 -58.77 28.13 26.22
N ILE A 208 -59.13 27.56 25.05
CA ILE A 208 -60.50 27.07 24.67
C ILE A 208 -60.58 26.67 23.15
N ALA A 209 -61.17 25.49 22.85
CA ALA A 209 -61.85 25.04 21.60
C ALA A 209 -61.16 25.08 20.21
N SER A 210 -61.48 24.22 19.22
CA SER A 210 -62.22 22.93 19.19
C SER A 210 -62.14 22.22 17.82
N ALA A 211 -62.22 20.87 17.84
CA ALA A 211 -62.64 19.96 16.74
C ALA A 211 -61.75 19.87 15.48
N SER A 212 -61.51 18.69 14.87
CA SER A 212 -61.73 17.26 15.24
C SER A 212 -60.85 16.41 14.28
N ASN A 213 -60.87 15.07 14.10
CA ASN A 213 -61.62 13.87 14.54
C ASN A 213 -60.71 12.65 14.16
N SER A 214 -60.94 11.34 14.28
CA SER A 214 -61.80 10.36 15.00
C SER A 214 -61.38 8.98 14.48
N THR A 215 -61.36 7.82 15.16
CA THR A 215 -61.59 7.34 16.55
C THR A 215 -61.07 5.88 16.56
N GLY A 216 -60.83 5.18 17.67
CA GLY A 216 -61.07 5.45 19.10
C GLY A 216 -61.48 4.16 19.84
N SER A 217 -61.55 4.19 21.18
CA SER A 217 -62.06 3.14 22.09
C SER A 217 -61.18 1.87 22.29
N LEU A 218 -61.11 1.22 23.47
CA LEU A 218 -61.42 1.62 24.86
C LEU A 218 -60.70 0.68 25.88
N LEU A 219 -60.97 0.82 27.19
CA LEU A 219 -60.23 0.21 28.31
C LEU A 219 -60.96 -0.92 29.07
N ALA A 220 -60.15 -1.76 29.74
CA ALA A 220 -60.36 -2.50 31.01
C ALA A 220 -61.29 -3.74 31.10
N LEU A 221 -60.80 -4.74 31.87
CA LEU A 221 -61.45 -5.68 32.83
C LEU A 221 -62.84 -6.29 32.48
N ASP A 222 -63.15 -7.59 32.67
CA ASP A 222 -62.77 -8.49 33.78
C ASP A 222 -63.05 -10.02 33.52
N ASN A 223 -62.56 -10.88 34.42
CA ASN A 223 -62.97 -12.24 34.84
C ASN A 223 -63.75 -13.28 33.93
N GLN A 224 -63.16 -14.49 33.90
CA GLN A 224 -63.78 -15.83 34.18
C GLN A 224 -64.45 -16.77 33.12
N LYS A 225 -63.97 -18.03 33.19
CA LYS A 225 -64.68 -19.35 33.16
C LYS A 225 -65.05 -20.07 31.83
N ARG A 226 -64.26 -21.13 31.56
CA ARG A 226 -64.63 -22.56 31.36
C ARG A 226 -65.76 -22.96 30.37
N SER A 227 -65.37 -23.63 29.29
CA SER A 227 -65.63 -25.09 29.01
C SER A 227 -64.96 -25.48 27.68
N ASN A 228 -64.14 -26.53 27.58
CA ASN A 228 -64.41 -27.97 27.61
C ASN A 228 -65.40 -28.48 26.53
N ILE A 229 -64.86 -29.15 25.49
CA ILE A 229 -65.19 -30.55 25.13
C ILE A 229 -64.10 -31.10 24.17
N ASN A 230 -63.84 -32.41 24.26
CA ASN A 230 -62.82 -33.12 23.48
C ASN A 230 -63.34 -33.48 22.06
N TYR A 231 -62.42 -33.84 21.16
CA TYR A 231 -62.42 -35.21 20.60
C TYR A 231 -61.01 -35.68 20.22
N ASN A 232 -60.67 -36.92 20.58
CA ASN A 232 -59.47 -37.62 20.12
C ASN A 232 -59.67 -38.12 18.68
N ILE A 233 -58.57 -38.41 17.96
CA ILE A 233 -58.28 -39.78 17.46
C ILE A 233 -56.81 -39.91 17.02
N MET A 234 -56.11 -40.84 17.69
CA MET A 234 -55.02 -41.66 17.15
C MET A 234 -55.23 -43.08 17.69
N PRO A 235 -54.99 -44.12 16.87
CA PRO A 235 -54.26 -45.31 17.33
C PRO A 235 -52.96 -45.50 16.50
N ARG A 236 -51.81 -45.92 17.06
CA ARG A 236 -51.43 -47.28 17.51
C ARG A 236 -51.44 -48.31 16.36
N THR A 237 -50.53 -49.29 16.27
CA THR A 237 -49.64 -49.97 17.25
C THR A 237 -48.20 -50.14 16.72
N GLY A 238 -47.19 -50.51 17.51
CA GLY A 238 -47.16 -50.83 18.95
C GLY A 238 -45.75 -51.13 19.50
N LEU A 239 -45.69 -51.48 20.79
CA LEU A 239 -44.48 -51.78 21.58
C LEU A 239 -44.52 -53.21 22.13
N SER A 240 -43.36 -53.84 22.32
CA SER A 240 -43.18 -54.96 23.28
C SER A 240 -41.72 -55.12 23.73
N SER A 241 -41.54 -55.67 24.93
CA SER A 241 -40.30 -55.81 25.73
C SER A 241 -40.63 -56.79 26.89
N PRO A 242 -39.71 -57.30 27.73
CA PRO A 242 -38.29 -57.71 27.58
C PRO A 242 -38.09 -59.21 27.91
N PHE A 243 -36.82 -59.67 28.06
CA PHE A 243 -36.27 -60.64 29.07
C PHE A 243 -35.33 -61.77 28.56
N ASN A 244 -34.21 -61.90 29.31
CA ASN A 244 -33.44 -63.11 29.67
C ASN A 244 -32.74 -64.01 28.62
N ARG A 245 -31.45 -64.30 28.92
CA ARG A 245 -30.71 -65.58 28.77
C ARG A 245 -30.52 -66.16 27.35
N SER A 246 -29.43 -66.85 26.98
CA SER A 246 -28.03 -67.07 27.42
C SER A 246 -27.48 -68.24 26.56
N VAL A 247 -26.17 -68.56 26.58
CA VAL A 247 -25.55 -69.77 25.92
C VAL A 247 -25.46 -69.63 24.38
N ASP A 248 -24.39 -69.93 23.63
CA ASP A 248 -22.98 -70.38 23.83
C ASP A 248 -22.12 -69.69 22.72
N SER A 249 -20.81 -69.36 22.82
CA SER A 249 -19.55 -70.14 22.94
C SER A 249 -19.20 -71.00 21.68
N LEU A 250 -17.95 -71.28 21.25
CA LEU A 250 -16.53 -71.10 21.72
C LEU A 250 -15.63 -70.67 20.51
N GLU A 251 -14.34 -70.29 20.59
CA GLU A 251 -13.42 -69.90 21.68
C GLU A 251 -12.84 -68.48 21.36
N SER A 252 -11.58 -68.08 21.10
CA SER A 252 -10.16 -68.57 21.20
C SER A 252 -9.22 -67.34 21.14
N GLN A 253 -8.04 -67.24 21.79
CA GLN A 253 -7.35 -68.11 22.75
C GLN A 253 -6.50 -67.22 23.72
N SER A 254 -6.46 -67.59 25.02
CA SER A 254 -5.41 -67.37 26.06
C SER A 254 -4.38 -66.20 25.98
N GLN A 255 -3.92 -65.54 27.05
CA GLN A 255 -4.16 -65.55 28.53
C GLN A 255 -3.33 -64.36 29.13
N SER A 256 -3.26 -64.09 30.44
CA SER A 256 -4.28 -63.71 31.47
C SER A 256 -3.58 -63.35 32.80
N ARG A 257 -4.32 -62.84 33.82
CA ARG A 257 -4.00 -62.89 35.28
C ARG A 257 -2.87 -61.95 35.80
N LEU A 258 -2.88 -61.40 37.03
CA LEU A 258 -3.67 -61.59 38.28
C LEU A 258 -3.84 -60.28 39.11
N ILE A 259 -4.89 -60.27 39.96
CA ILE A 259 -5.02 -59.60 41.29
C ILE A 259 -5.06 -58.05 41.39
N ASP A 260 -6.23 -57.60 41.87
CA ASP A 260 -6.58 -56.36 42.58
C ASP A 260 -6.92 -56.76 44.04
N PRO A 261 -6.93 -55.90 45.10
CA PRO A 261 -8.22 -55.24 45.43
C PRO A 261 -8.24 -53.97 46.35
N LYS A 262 -9.41 -53.28 46.33
CA LYS A 262 -10.16 -52.66 47.47
C LYS A 262 -9.71 -51.27 48.02
N LEU A 263 -10.58 -50.24 47.92
CA LEU A 263 -11.63 -49.76 48.88
C LEU A 263 -11.07 -48.86 50.01
N SER A 264 -11.78 -47.83 50.54
CA SER A 264 -13.17 -47.35 50.37
C SER A 264 -13.35 -45.91 50.93
N ASP A 265 -14.41 -45.21 50.50
CA ASP A 265 -15.15 -44.17 51.27
C ASP A 265 -14.43 -42.86 51.68
N GLN A 266 -15.11 -41.76 52.08
CA GLN A 266 -16.34 -41.14 51.55
C GLN A 266 -16.45 -39.67 52.06
N GLY A 267 -16.98 -38.76 51.23
CA GLY A 267 -17.26 -37.35 51.58
C GLY A 267 -16.00 -36.48 51.81
N SER A 268 -16.06 -35.16 52.00
CA SER A 268 -17.06 -34.08 51.77
C SER A 268 -16.62 -32.86 52.61
N VAL A 269 -17.11 -31.65 52.32
CA VAL A 269 -16.97 -30.42 53.16
C VAL A 269 -15.63 -29.66 53.05
N SER A 270 -15.65 -28.62 52.20
CA SER A 270 -14.92 -27.34 52.35
C SER A 270 -15.56 -26.51 53.52
N PRO A 271 -15.02 -25.37 54.01
CA PRO A 271 -14.10 -24.44 53.33
C PRO A 271 -13.08 -23.73 54.28
N ASP A 272 -12.54 -22.59 53.83
CA ASP A 272 -12.11 -21.40 54.64
C ASP A 272 -10.95 -21.54 55.67
N ASP A 273 -10.05 -20.56 55.88
CA ASP A 273 -9.70 -19.32 55.15
C ASP A 273 -8.34 -18.77 55.68
N VAL A 274 -7.88 -17.61 55.18
CA VAL A 274 -7.00 -16.62 55.85
C VAL A 274 -5.56 -17.03 56.28
N SER A 275 -4.57 -16.49 55.56
CA SER A 275 -3.47 -15.58 56.02
C SER A 275 -2.72 -15.85 57.35
N SER A 276 -1.45 -15.44 57.59
CA SER A 276 -0.35 -14.76 56.87
C SER A 276 0.83 -14.61 57.87
N ILE A 277 1.83 -13.72 57.61
CA ILE A 277 2.84 -13.19 58.60
C ILE A 277 3.94 -14.24 58.94
N GLU A 278 5.19 -14.06 58.46
CA GLU A 278 6.34 -13.38 59.14
C GLU A 278 6.83 -14.10 60.40
N SER A 279 8.14 -14.20 60.72
CA SER A 279 9.40 -13.83 60.02
C SER A 279 10.56 -14.69 60.56
N ASP A 280 11.80 -14.35 60.19
CA ASP A 280 13.05 -14.83 60.83
C ASP A 280 12.99 -14.67 62.37
N ASP A 281 13.70 -15.48 63.18
CA ASP A 281 15.14 -15.30 63.41
C ASP A 281 15.93 -16.57 63.84
N ASN A 282 17.25 -16.40 63.96
CA ASN A 282 18.32 -17.38 64.15
C ASN A 282 18.35 -18.12 65.51
N GLU A 283 18.90 -19.35 65.52
CA GLU A 283 19.97 -19.68 66.48
C GLU A 283 20.97 -20.74 65.93
N THR A 284 22.25 -20.60 66.31
CA THR A 284 23.41 -21.42 65.91
C THR A 284 23.65 -22.60 66.89
N ASP A 285 24.47 -23.63 66.64
CA ASP A 285 25.93 -23.56 66.47
C ASP A 285 26.62 -24.93 66.18
N ARG A 286 27.88 -24.88 65.74
CA ARG A 286 28.97 -25.91 65.71
C ARG A 286 28.88 -27.14 64.79
N MET A 287 29.69 -27.09 63.71
CA MET A 287 30.94 -27.86 63.48
C MET A 287 31.56 -27.48 62.11
N SER A 288 32.86 -27.60 61.79
CA SER A 288 34.13 -27.67 62.57
C SER A 288 35.35 -27.67 61.60
N ALA A 289 36.52 -27.17 62.03
CA ALA A 289 37.82 -27.14 61.29
C ALA A 289 37.84 -26.22 60.03
N GLN A 290 38.72 -25.24 59.79
CA GLN A 290 40.06 -24.81 60.31
C GLN A 290 41.25 -25.76 60.01
N SER A 291 42.44 -25.31 59.57
CA SER A 291 42.89 -23.92 59.22
C SER A 291 44.29 -23.86 58.55
N GLU A 292 44.45 -22.95 57.56
CA GLU A 292 45.64 -22.08 57.30
C GLU A 292 47.00 -22.74 56.89
N ILE A 293 48.08 -22.05 56.45
CA ILE A 293 48.55 -20.64 56.57
C ILE A 293 49.26 -20.11 55.28
N GLY A 294 49.06 -18.82 54.93
CA GLY A 294 50.03 -17.97 54.21
C GLY A 294 49.80 -17.70 52.70
N VAL A 295 50.49 -16.74 52.03
CA VAL A 295 51.35 -15.62 52.51
C VAL A 295 51.47 -14.49 51.43
N THR A 296 52.35 -13.49 51.61
CA THR A 296 52.44 -12.20 50.86
C THR A 296 53.19 -12.19 49.51
N SER A 297 52.82 -11.24 48.63
CA SER A 297 53.49 -10.84 47.37
C SER A 297 54.82 -10.07 47.59
N PRO A 298 55.70 -9.90 46.56
CA PRO A 298 55.56 -8.79 45.59
C PRO A 298 56.00 -9.11 44.12
N SER A 299 56.16 -8.06 43.29
CA SER A 299 56.25 -8.02 41.81
C SER A 299 57.58 -8.39 41.13
N MET A 300 57.55 -8.93 39.90
CA MET A 300 58.12 -8.32 38.67
C MET A 300 57.93 -9.17 37.38
N ASP A 301 57.77 -8.50 36.23
CA ASP A 301 58.01 -9.00 34.85
C ASP A 301 59.54 -9.05 34.55
N PRO A 302 60.10 -9.77 33.54
CA PRO A 302 59.59 -9.86 32.15
C PRO A 302 59.97 -11.11 31.28
N HIS A 303 59.66 -11.02 29.96
CA HIS A 303 60.35 -11.62 28.79
C HIS A 303 60.27 -13.14 28.42
N SER A 304 59.40 -13.42 27.43
CA SER A 304 59.63 -14.15 26.14
C SER A 304 60.53 -15.41 26.03
N LEU A 305 59.98 -16.49 25.42
CA LEU A 305 60.49 -17.36 24.31
C LEU A 305 59.60 -18.65 24.22
N THR A 306 58.75 -18.87 23.20
CA THR A 306 58.95 -19.75 21.99
C THR A 306 59.47 -21.17 22.29
N VAL A 307 58.95 -22.29 21.74
CA VAL A 307 58.67 -22.59 20.30
C VAL A 307 57.56 -23.66 20.08
N ASN A 308 56.64 -23.38 19.14
CA ASN A 308 55.84 -24.19 18.19
C ASN A 308 55.38 -25.65 18.41
N GLY A 309 54.10 -25.90 18.02
CA GLY A 309 53.59 -27.13 17.37
C GLY A 309 52.19 -27.55 17.87
N LEU A 310 51.16 -27.78 17.05
CA LEU A 310 50.94 -27.66 15.59
C LEU A 310 49.43 -27.39 15.34
N SER A 311 49.01 -26.82 14.20
CA SER A 311 47.59 -26.46 13.98
C SER A 311 47.11 -26.54 12.52
N SER A 312 45.81 -26.85 12.35
CA SER A 312 45.01 -26.76 11.10
C SER A 312 43.52 -26.68 11.48
N GLN A 313 42.90 -25.50 11.50
CA GLN A 313 42.13 -24.93 10.39
C GLN A 313 41.10 -25.86 9.74
N SER A 314 39.79 -25.58 9.91
CA SER A 314 38.95 -25.02 8.83
C SER A 314 37.45 -24.87 9.21
N GLU A 315 36.96 -23.72 9.71
CA GLU A 315 35.49 -23.44 9.67
C GLU A 315 35.00 -21.96 9.74
N GLU A 316 35.86 -20.92 9.75
CA GLU A 316 35.41 -19.52 9.94
C GLU A 316 34.75 -18.85 8.70
N GLY A 317 34.44 -19.60 7.64
CA GLY A 317 34.00 -19.03 6.36
C GLY A 317 32.60 -18.40 6.34
N LEU A 318 31.68 -18.84 7.21
CA LEU A 318 30.23 -18.57 7.04
C LEU A 318 29.61 -17.61 8.08
N ASN A 319 30.12 -17.53 9.31
CA ASN A 319 29.52 -16.65 10.34
C ASN A 319 29.65 -15.16 10.04
N SER A 320 30.76 -14.74 9.39
CA SER A 320 31.09 -13.33 9.17
C SER A 320 30.08 -12.53 8.33
N GLN A 321 29.19 -13.18 7.58
CA GLN A 321 28.09 -12.50 6.88
C GLN A 321 26.87 -12.22 7.77
N ARG A 322 26.56 -13.09 8.74
CA ARG A 322 25.41 -12.89 9.65
C ARG A 322 25.68 -11.84 10.72
N GLU A 323 26.88 -11.82 11.30
CA GLU A 323 27.21 -10.80 12.30
C GLU A 323 27.28 -9.38 11.71
N ARG A 324 27.67 -9.26 10.42
CA ARG A 324 27.69 -7.98 9.72
C ARG A 324 26.31 -7.35 9.59
N SER A 325 25.22 -8.12 9.40
CA SER A 325 23.86 -7.54 9.35
C SER A 325 23.38 -7.07 10.73
N SER A 326 23.67 -7.83 11.81
CA SER A 326 23.44 -7.40 13.20
C SER A 326 24.15 -6.07 13.50
N SER A 327 25.43 -5.95 13.09
CA SER A 327 26.20 -4.70 13.24
C SER A 327 25.66 -3.53 12.40
N PHE A 328 24.94 -3.81 11.31
CA PHE A 328 24.34 -2.78 10.46
C PHE A 328 23.06 -2.24 11.11
N VAL A 329 22.13 -3.11 11.54
CA VAL A 329 20.88 -2.69 12.18
C VAL A 329 21.16 -1.94 13.48
N LYS A 330 22.08 -2.43 14.33
CA LYS A 330 22.44 -1.73 15.58
C LYS A 330 23.01 -0.33 15.33
N ARG A 331 23.85 -0.15 14.30
CA ARG A 331 24.40 1.18 13.93
C ARG A 331 23.36 2.10 13.29
N TYR A 332 22.50 1.56 12.43
CA TYR A 332 21.40 2.31 11.80
C TYR A 332 20.40 2.82 12.83
N ASN A 333 19.99 1.97 13.78
CA ASN A 333 19.06 2.35 14.85
C ASN A 333 19.69 3.34 15.84
N HIS A 334 20.99 3.20 16.16
CA HIS A 334 21.73 4.21 16.93
C HIS A 334 21.81 5.55 16.19
N GLY A 335 22.02 5.54 14.86
CA GLY A 335 21.97 6.72 14.01
C GLY A 335 20.59 7.37 13.91
N ILE A 336 19.51 6.58 14.00
CA ILE A 336 18.13 7.10 14.13
C ILE A 336 17.96 7.81 15.48
N ASN A 337 18.42 7.23 16.58
CA ASN A 337 18.31 7.87 17.90
C ASN A 337 19.04 9.21 17.95
N LEU A 338 20.29 9.26 17.45
CA LEU A 338 21.08 10.50 17.35
C LEU A 338 20.42 11.55 16.44
N TRP A 339 19.76 11.12 15.35
CA TRP A 339 19.01 11.99 14.45
C TRP A 339 17.72 12.53 15.09
N ASN A 340 17.02 11.71 15.87
CA ASN A 340 15.82 12.12 16.60
C ASN A 340 16.14 13.10 17.74
N GLU A 341 17.33 12.98 18.33
CA GLU A 341 17.85 13.92 19.35
C GLU A 341 18.17 15.29 18.73
N LEU A 342 18.99 15.33 17.67
CA LEU A 342 19.29 16.53 16.88
C LEU A 342 18.03 17.26 16.39
N THR A 343 17.05 16.50 15.90
CA THR A 343 15.81 17.06 15.34
C THR A 343 14.72 17.34 16.38
N ARG A 344 15.05 17.26 17.68
CA ARG A 344 14.22 17.73 18.81
C ARG A 344 14.75 19.00 19.46
N THR A 345 16.05 19.30 19.36
CA THR A 345 16.68 20.49 19.96
C THR A 345 16.77 21.68 19.00
N GLY A 346 16.83 21.44 17.68
CA GLY A 346 17.01 22.48 16.66
C GLY A 346 18.41 23.13 16.65
N LYS A 347 19.29 22.74 17.57
CA LYS A 347 20.70 23.12 17.67
C LYS A 347 21.54 21.97 18.20
N LEU A 348 22.80 21.90 17.78
CA LEU A 348 23.73 20.85 18.18
C LEU A 348 24.51 21.31 19.42
N GLU A 349 24.16 20.80 20.60
CA GLU A 349 24.98 21.03 21.80
C GLU A 349 26.24 20.17 21.75
N THR A 350 27.39 20.83 21.67
CA THR A 350 28.69 20.15 21.76
C THR A 350 28.96 19.74 23.22
N HIS A 351 28.94 18.44 23.52
CA HIS A 351 29.43 17.94 24.80
C HIS A 351 30.86 18.43 25.07
N LYS A 352 31.01 19.33 26.04
CA LYS A 352 32.31 19.62 26.65
C LYS A 352 32.79 18.35 27.36
N LYS A 353 34.08 18.05 27.23
CA LYS A 353 34.73 17.03 28.06
C LYS A 353 35.09 17.65 29.41
N ASP A 354 34.69 17.00 30.49
CA ASP A 354 35.22 17.28 31.83
C ASP A 354 36.56 16.56 32.01
N ASP A 355 37.66 17.25 31.67
CA ASP A 355 39.01 16.81 32.08
C ASP A 355 39.23 17.16 33.57
N GLN A 356 38.89 16.24 34.47
CA GLN A 356 39.19 16.39 35.89
C GLN A 356 40.68 16.14 36.19
N GLN A 357 41.47 17.21 36.35
CA GLN A 357 42.76 17.13 37.05
C GLN A 357 43.04 18.35 37.93
N GLY A 358 43.69 18.08 39.07
CA GLY A 358 44.67 19.01 39.66
C GLY A 358 44.14 20.15 40.53
N LYS A 359 43.87 19.86 41.81
CA LYS A 359 43.73 20.87 42.87
C LYS A 359 44.85 21.93 42.81
N ARG A 360 44.48 23.21 42.97
CA ARG A 360 44.80 23.98 44.20
C ARG A 360 44.12 25.36 44.22
N GLU A 361 43.68 25.74 45.41
CA GLU A 361 43.26 27.10 45.72
C GLU A 361 44.47 28.02 45.84
N LEU A 362 44.30 29.31 45.51
CA LEU A 362 45.00 30.40 46.19
C LEU A 362 44.20 31.70 46.01
N THR A 363 43.75 32.27 47.13
CA THR A 363 42.99 33.53 47.18
C THR A 363 43.92 34.74 47.27
N HIS A 364 43.59 35.83 46.57
CA HIS A 364 43.68 37.27 46.95
C HIS A 364 43.52 38.10 45.65
N GLN A 365 42.46 38.90 45.50
CA GLN A 365 42.30 40.28 45.98
C GLN A 365 43.19 41.34 45.29
N GLY A 366 42.57 42.16 44.42
CA GLY A 366 42.73 43.62 44.48
C GLY A 366 43.44 44.35 43.33
N PHE A 367 43.05 45.62 43.20
CA PHE A 367 43.71 46.74 42.50
C PHE A 367 43.72 46.81 40.96
N ASP A 368 42.71 47.53 40.46
CA ASP A 368 42.85 48.66 39.51
C ASP A 368 43.25 49.94 40.33
N PRO A 369 43.71 51.11 39.79
CA PRO A 369 43.71 51.51 38.38
C PRO A 369 44.95 52.28 37.84
N ASN A 370 44.90 52.58 36.52
CA ASN A 370 45.56 53.68 35.78
C ASN A 370 47.11 53.71 35.63
N ASP A 371 47.60 53.89 34.39
CA ASP A 371 48.15 55.19 33.96
C ASP A 371 48.16 55.42 32.41
N THR A 372 48.11 56.71 32.05
CA THR A 372 48.40 57.47 30.81
C THR A 372 48.61 56.82 29.41
N GLN A 373 47.64 57.13 28.54
CA GLN A 373 47.77 57.93 27.30
C GLN A 373 49.09 57.92 26.48
N SER A 374 48.96 57.60 25.18
CA SER A 374 49.41 58.51 24.11
C SER A 374 48.61 58.30 22.82
N SER A 375 48.37 59.35 22.04
CA SER A 375 47.43 59.33 20.90
C SER A 375 48.09 59.74 19.57
N ARG A 376 47.74 59.04 18.49
CA ARG A 376 48.00 59.49 17.11
C ARG A 376 47.00 58.92 16.10
N ALA A 377 45.88 59.62 15.97
CA ALA A 377 45.03 59.62 14.79
C ALA A 377 45.77 60.29 13.61
N ALA A 378 45.44 60.03 12.33
CA ALA A 378 44.64 58.96 11.73
C ALA A 378 44.98 58.86 10.23
N PHE A 379 44.63 57.75 9.60
CA PHE A 379 44.28 57.73 8.17
C PHE A 379 43.20 56.67 7.96
N GLU A 380 41.97 57.13 7.72
CA GLU A 380 40.83 56.23 7.52
C GLU A 380 40.85 55.66 6.10
N MET A 381 41.10 54.36 5.99
CA MET A 381 40.49 53.58 4.92
C MET A 381 39.28 52.88 5.50
N SER A 382 38.08 53.36 5.16
CA SER A 382 36.83 52.72 5.57
C SER A 382 36.83 51.28 5.04
N PRO A 383 36.74 50.25 5.89
CA PRO A 383 36.48 48.89 5.39
C PRO A 383 35.13 48.91 4.69
N SER A 384 35.09 48.47 3.43
CA SER A 384 33.81 48.26 2.75
C SER A 384 32.95 47.30 3.57
N PRO A 385 31.62 47.49 3.64
CA PRO A 385 30.76 46.53 4.32
C PRO A 385 30.99 45.13 3.73
N PRO A 386 30.93 44.05 4.54
CA PRO A 386 31.09 42.70 4.04
C PRO A 386 30.03 42.47 2.96
N ALA A 387 30.47 42.18 1.74
CA ALA A 387 29.56 42.00 0.62
C ALA A 387 28.65 40.80 0.91
N GLU A 388 27.34 41.03 0.93
CA GLU A 388 26.31 39.99 0.98
C GLU A 388 26.36 39.13 -0.28
N SER A 389 27.33 38.22 -0.33
CA SER A 389 27.56 37.27 -1.42
C SER A 389 26.53 36.14 -1.42
N SER A 390 25.25 36.51 -1.31
CA SER A 390 24.11 35.66 -1.62
C SER A 390 24.35 34.98 -2.97
N LEU A 391 24.59 33.67 -2.94
CA LEU A 391 24.95 32.90 -4.12
C LEU A 391 23.72 32.81 -5.03
N ARG A 392 23.57 33.76 -5.95
CA ARG A 392 22.46 33.77 -6.90
C ARG A 392 22.63 32.62 -7.90
N ARG A 393 21.71 31.65 -7.85
CA ARG A 393 21.64 30.53 -8.81
C ARG A 393 21.66 31.06 -10.25
N ARG A 394 22.73 30.73 -10.99
CA ARG A 394 22.85 31.07 -12.41
C ARG A 394 21.95 30.16 -13.25
N ALA A 395 21.05 30.77 -14.01
CA ALA A 395 20.05 30.09 -14.87
C ALA A 395 20.57 29.75 -16.27
N SER A 396 21.79 30.18 -16.62
CA SER A 396 22.48 29.79 -17.84
C SER A 396 22.73 28.27 -17.88
N ALA A 397 22.72 27.71 -19.09
CA ALA A 397 22.92 26.28 -19.31
C ALA A 397 24.26 25.79 -18.73
N ASP A 398 25.32 26.60 -18.84
CA ASP A 398 26.65 26.33 -18.32
C ASP A 398 27.19 24.97 -18.79
N ASP A 399 28.10 24.36 -18.02
CA ASP A 399 28.66 23.02 -18.23
C ASP A 399 27.64 21.90 -17.96
N SER A 400 26.49 21.98 -18.61
CA SER A 400 25.44 20.96 -18.75
C SER A 400 25.93 19.68 -19.47
N SER A 401 27.23 19.60 -19.77
CA SER A 401 27.93 18.45 -20.31
C SER A 401 28.10 17.27 -19.34
N SER A 402 27.62 17.37 -18.08
CA SER A 402 27.90 16.37 -17.03
C SER A 402 27.40 14.93 -17.32
N LYS A 403 26.59 14.73 -18.36
CA LYS A 403 26.29 13.41 -18.94
C LYS A 403 27.48 12.72 -19.63
N ILE A 404 28.53 13.47 -20.00
CA ILE A 404 29.73 12.97 -20.69
C ILE A 404 30.83 12.62 -19.68
N ASN A 405 30.99 13.41 -18.62
CA ASN A 405 31.89 13.15 -17.49
C ASN A 405 31.13 13.41 -16.17
N PRO A 406 30.57 12.39 -15.51
CA PRO A 406 29.85 12.57 -14.25
C PRO A 406 30.83 13.06 -13.17
N LYS A 407 30.55 14.21 -12.58
CA LYS A 407 31.42 14.80 -11.56
C LYS A 407 31.31 13.99 -10.26
N ARG A 408 32.34 14.05 -9.43
CA ARG A 408 32.37 13.42 -8.10
C ARG A 408 32.77 14.46 -7.09
N PHE A 409 32.04 14.51 -5.97
CA PHE A 409 32.24 15.45 -4.89
C PHE A 409 32.93 14.74 -3.72
N PHE A 410 33.78 15.47 -3.01
CA PHE A 410 34.37 15.02 -1.74
C PHE A 410 33.76 15.86 -0.63
N ILE A 411 32.97 15.20 0.21
CA ILE A 411 32.38 15.76 1.41
C ILE A 411 33.34 15.40 2.55
N SER A 412 34.17 16.36 2.96
CA SER A 412 35.16 16.19 4.03
C SER A 412 34.51 16.07 5.41
N ASP A 413 33.37 16.74 5.59
CA ASP A 413 32.54 16.67 6.79
C ASP A 413 31.05 16.66 6.38
N ILE A 414 30.38 15.55 6.66
CA ILE A 414 28.95 15.34 6.37
C ILE A 414 28.06 16.18 7.31
N ASP A 415 28.48 16.38 8.57
CA ASP A 415 27.68 17.09 9.56
C ASP A 415 27.63 18.59 9.23
N THR A 416 28.81 19.22 9.09
CA THR A 416 28.93 20.62 8.65
C THR A 416 28.25 20.87 7.29
N THR A 417 28.36 19.93 6.32
CA THR A 417 27.73 20.11 5.00
C THR A 417 26.20 20.00 5.07
N LEU A 418 25.67 19.13 5.94
CA LEU A 418 24.23 18.98 6.14
C LEU A 418 23.63 20.20 6.88
N GLU A 419 24.35 20.74 7.86
CA GLU A 419 23.95 21.96 8.58
C GLU A 419 23.92 23.17 7.64
N GLN A 420 24.99 23.38 6.84
CA GLN A 420 25.03 24.44 5.83
C GLN A 420 23.93 24.28 4.76
N LEU A 421 23.59 23.05 4.37
CA LEU A 421 22.54 22.78 3.40
C LEU A 421 21.15 23.15 3.96
N LEU A 422 20.86 22.80 5.22
CA LEU A 422 19.59 23.15 5.86
C LEU A 422 19.50 24.66 6.13
N GLU A 423 20.54 25.27 6.71
CA GLU A 423 20.58 26.72 7.01
C GLU A 423 20.34 27.61 5.78
N ASN A 424 20.76 27.16 4.59
CA ASN A 424 20.54 27.90 3.34
C ASN A 424 19.23 27.54 2.62
N GLU A 425 18.75 26.30 2.68
CA GLU A 425 17.71 25.79 1.77
C GLU A 425 16.44 25.22 2.44
N ASP A 426 16.44 24.99 3.77
CA ASP A 426 15.30 24.56 4.59
C ASP A 426 14.78 25.76 5.41
N THR A 427 13.82 26.48 4.84
CA THR A 427 13.40 27.81 5.29
C THR A 427 12.12 27.82 6.14
N ASP A 428 11.37 26.71 6.16
CA ASP A 428 10.31 26.48 7.16
C ASP A 428 10.77 25.58 8.34
N HIS A 429 12.02 25.10 8.27
CA HIS A 429 12.71 24.27 9.27
C HIS A 429 12.08 22.88 9.48
N ASN A 430 11.40 22.35 8.47
CA ASN A 430 10.77 21.03 8.51
C ASN A 430 11.76 19.85 8.33
N CYS A 431 13.04 20.13 8.08
CA CYS A 431 14.11 19.16 7.74
C CYS A 431 13.92 18.48 6.38
N GLN A 432 13.38 19.18 5.40
CA GLN A 432 13.26 18.78 3.99
C GLN A 432 13.69 19.95 3.09
N ILE A 433 13.81 19.73 1.77
CA ILE A 433 14.05 20.80 0.79
C ILE A 433 13.02 20.68 -0.32
N THR A 434 12.21 21.73 -0.48
CA THR A 434 11.01 21.71 -1.34
C THR A 434 10.99 22.89 -2.33
N ILE A 435 9.93 22.96 -3.13
CA ILE A 435 9.60 24.13 -3.95
C ILE A 435 8.89 25.26 -3.17
N GLU A 436 8.51 25.01 -1.91
CA GLU A 436 7.92 26.04 -1.03
C GLU A 436 9.02 26.83 -0.31
N ASP A 437 10.18 26.20 -0.10
CA ASP A 437 11.35 26.83 0.49
C ASP A 437 11.91 27.97 -0.35
N THR A 438 12.28 29.06 0.33
CA THR A 438 12.70 30.33 -0.30
C THR A 438 14.21 30.52 -0.43
N GLY A 439 15.00 29.50 -0.06
CA GLY A 439 16.47 29.47 -0.20
C GLY A 439 17.00 29.69 -1.62
N PRO A 440 18.31 29.94 -1.80
CA PRO A 440 18.90 30.40 -3.06
C PRO A 440 18.87 29.36 -4.20
N LYS A 441 18.54 28.10 -3.89
CA LYS A 441 18.55 26.94 -4.79
C LYS A 441 19.92 26.71 -5.42
N VAL A 442 21.00 26.95 -4.67
CA VAL A 442 22.37 26.59 -5.03
C VAL A 442 23.29 26.40 -3.82
N LEU A 443 23.98 25.25 -3.78
CA LEU A 443 25.06 24.98 -2.82
C LEU A 443 26.33 24.57 -3.57
N LYS A 444 27.50 24.96 -3.06
CA LYS A 444 28.81 24.60 -3.63
C LYS A 444 29.40 23.38 -2.96
N LEU A 445 29.75 22.36 -3.75
CA LEU A 445 30.44 21.16 -3.27
C LEU A 445 31.86 21.07 -3.83
N GLY A 446 32.82 20.69 -2.97
CA GLY A 446 34.21 20.43 -3.37
C GLY A 446 34.34 19.17 -4.23
N THR A 447 35.14 19.21 -5.30
CA THR A 447 35.30 18.05 -6.19
C THR A 447 36.32 17.05 -5.65
N ALA A 448 36.07 15.76 -5.85
CA ALA A 448 36.92 14.67 -5.38
C ALA A 448 38.28 14.63 -6.08
N ASN A 449 38.32 14.94 -7.39
CA ASN A 449 39.57 15.00 -8.15
C ASN A 449 40.50 16.14 -7.67
N SER A 450 39.96 17.15 -6.97
CA SER A 450 40.74 18.23 -6.34
C SER A 450 40.81 18.10 -4.80
N ASN A 451 40.47 16.96 -4.21
CA ASN A 451 40.39 16.77 -2.76
C ASN A 451 39.63 17.89 -2.02
N GLY A 452 38.55 18.40 -2.62
CA GLY A 452 37.74 19.50 -2.10
C GLY A 452 38.15 20.93 -2.53
N PHE A 453 39.38 21.17 -3.00
CA PHE A 453 39.89 22.52 -3.28
C PHE A 453 39.12 23.30 -4.37
N ASN A 454 38.80 22.64 -5.50
CA ASN A 454 37.92 23.21 -6.52
C ASN A 454 36.47 22.89 -6.16
N GLN A 455 35.56 23.86 -6.29
CA GLN A 455 34.13 23.71 -5.99
C GLN A 455 33.27 23.74 -7.27
N TYR A 456 32.04 23.23 -7.17
CA TYR A 456 31.06 23.24 -8.25
C TYR A 456 29.63 23.50 -7.72
N ASP A 457 28.82 24.21 -8.50
CA ASP A 457 27.45 24.62 -8.15
C ASP A 457 26.45 23.46 -8.33
N ILE A 458 25.92 22.90 -7.23
CA ILE A 458 24.70 22.07 -7.24
C ILE A 458 23.50 23.01 -7.30
N ARG A 459 22.60 22.87 -8.28
CA ARG A 459 21.55 23.86 -8.59
C ARG A 459 20.15 23.25 -8.61
N GLY A 460 19.19 23.95 -7.99
CA GLY A 460 17.76 23.62 -8.02
C GLY A 460 17.31 22.63 -6.94
N THR A 461 16.06 22.80 -6.46
CA THR A 461 15.42 22.01 -5.38
C THR A 461 15.74 20.52 -5.46
N TYR A 462 15.44 19.86 -6.57
CA TYR A 462 15.55 18.40 -6.67
C TYR A 462 16.98 17.85 -6.42
N MET A 463 18.02 18.51 -6.92
CA MET A 463 19.40 18.07 -6.67
C MET A 463 19.86 18.32 -5.24
N LEU A 464 19.33 19.36 -4.59
CA LEU A 464 19.63 19.74 -3.20
C LEU A 464 18.85 18.88 -2.20
N ALA A 465 17.60 18.55 -2.50
CA ALA A 465 16.80 17.55 -1.83
C ALA A 465 17.46 16.16 -1.89
N ASN A 466 17.89 15.72 -3.08
CA ASN A 466 18.67 14.49 -3.22
C ASN A 466 19.98 14.55 -2.39
N LEU A 467 20.65 15.70 -2.32
CA LEU A 467 21.85 15.87 -1.50
C LEU A 467 21.54 15.71 0.00
N LEU A 468 20.47 16.35 0.49
CA LEU A 468 19.99 16.20 1.88
C LEU A 468 19.69 14.73 2.20
N GLN A 469 19.04 14.01 1.29
CA GLN A 469 18.74 12.59 1.44
C GLN A 469 20.03 11.74 1.53
N GLU A 470 20.97 11.89 0.58
CA GLU A 470 22.21 11.10 0.57
C GLU A 470 23.11 11.42 1.78
N LEU A 471 23.18 12.70 2.22
CA LEU A 471 23.89 13.11 3.44
C LEU A 471 23.22 12.52 4.70
N THR A 472 21.88 12.60 4.80
CA THR A 472 21.11 12.03 5.91
C THR A 472 21.30 10.51 6.00
N ILE A 473 21.28 9.80 4.87
CA ILE A 473 21.60 8.36 4.81
C ILE A 473 23.04 8.11 5.30
N ALA A 474 24.01 8.90 4.83
CA ALA A 474 25.41 8.74 5.23
C ALA A 474 25.63 8.98 6.74
N LYS A 475 24.98 10.00 7.31
CA LYS A 475 24.95 10.31 8.75
C LYS A 475 24.30 9.17 9.56
N ARG A 476 23.14 8.65 9.13
CA ARG A 476 22.50 7.45 9.73
C ARG A 476 23.35 6.17 9.61
N MET A 477 24.27 6.10 8.64
CA MET A 477 25.27 5.03 8.52
C MET A 477 26.54 5.26 9.36
N GLY A 478 26.63 6.35 10.13
CA GLY A 478 27.80 6.69 10.95
C GLY A 478 29.02 7.16 10.14
N ARG A 479 28.82 7.70 8.93
CA ARG A 479 29.91 8.25 8.10
C ARG A 479 30.12 9.72 8.44
N LYS A 480 31.39 10.12 8.62
CA LYS A 480 31.79 11.53 8.78
C LYS A 480 32.23 12.19 7.47
N GLN A 481 32.72 11.41 6.52
CA GLN A 481 33.15 11.87 5.20
C GLN A 481 32.61 10.92 4.11
N MET A 482 32.43 11.43 2.89
CA MET A 482 32.07 10.60 1.73
C MET A 482 32.56 11.16 0.40
N ILE A 483 32.74 10.26 -0.58
CA ILE A 483 32.73 10.63 -2.00
C ILE A 483 31.31 10.40 -2.52
N LEU A 484 30.79 11.36 -3.28
CA LEU A 484 29.43 11.38 -3.80
C LEU A 484 29.45 11.62 -5.33
N ASP A 485 28.90 10.67 -6.09
CA ASP A 485 28.77 10.82 -7.55
C ASP A 485 27.58 11.74 -7.90
N GLU A 486 27.79 12.70 -8.82
CA GLU A 486 26.73 13.61 -9.30
C GLU A 486 25.51 12.84 -9.86
N ALA A 487 25.75 11.64 -10.40
CA ALA A 487 24.74 10.72 -10.90
C ALA A 487 23.71 10.25 -9.85
N ARG A 488 23.95 10.44 -8.54
CA ARG A 488 22.95 10.23 -7.47
C ARG A 488 22.10 11.47 -7.20
N LEU A 489 22.57 12.65 -7.58
CA LEU A 489 21.89 13.93 -7.36
C LEU A 489 21.03 14.31 -8.57
N ASN A 490 21.54 14.10 -9.79
CA ASN A 490 20.85 14.34 -11.06
C ASN A 490 20.15 13.08 -11.64
N GLU A 491 20.00 12.04 -10.82
CA GLU A 491 19.29 10.80 -11.15
C GLU A 491 17.87 11.08 -11.65
N ASN A 492 17.45 10.43 -12.74
CA ASN A 492 16.11 10.65 -13.28
C ASN A 492 15.04 10.30 -12.23
N PRO A 493 14.02 11.13 -11.98
CA PRO A 493 13.06 10.89 -10.90
C PRO A 493 12.26 9.59 -11.08
N VAL A 494 12.00 9.17 -12.32
CA VAL A 494 11.31 7.89 -12.58
C VAL A 494 12.21 6.71 -12.21
N ASP A 495 13.49 6.75 -12.59
CA ASP A 495 14.47 5.73 -12.24
C ASP A 495 14.76 5.72 -10.73
N ARG A 496 14.91 6.90 -10.09
CA ARG A 496 15.17 7.07 -8.65
C ARG A 496 14.02 6.51 -7.81
N LEU A 497 12.77 6.89 -8.10
CA LEU A 497 11.60 6.38 -7.38
C LEU A 497 11.42 4.88 -7.61
N THR A 498 11.59 4.39 -8.84
CA THR A 498 11.57 2.94 -9.14
C THR A 498 12.64 2.19 -8.36
N ARG A 499 13.86 2.72 -8.27
CA ARG A 499 14.97 2.15 -7.49
C ARG A 499 14.70 2.18 -5.99
N LEU A 500 14.16 3.27 -5.45
CA LEU A 500 13.81 3.38 -4.03
C LEU A 500 12.71 2.36 -3.67
N ILE A 501 11.66 2.25 -4.48
CA ILE A 501 10.61 1.23 -4.28
C ILE A 501 11.21 -0.19 -4.29
N THR A 502 11.93 -0.54 -5.35
CA THR A 502 12.46 -1.91 -5.58
C THR A 502 13.54 -2.33 -4.58
N THR A 503 14.37 -1.42 -4.08
CA THR A 503 15.54 -1.74 -3.25
C THR A 503 15.45 -1.33 -1.78
N VAL A 504 14.67 -0.30 -1.44
CA VAL A 504 14.57 0.27 -0.08
C VAL A 504 13.17 0.07 0.50
N PHE A 505 12.14 0.62 -0.16
CA PHE A 505 10.81 0.73 0.44
C PHE A 505 10.19 -0.63 0.74
N TRP A 506 10.15 -1.55 -0.23
CA TRP A 506 9.64 -2.91 0.02
C TRP A 506 10.39 -3.64 1.14
N LYS A 507 11.68 -3.37 1.33
CA LYS A 507 12.46 -3.96 2.43
C LYS A 507 12.02 -3.37 3.78
N ASN A 508 11.81 -2.06 3.84
CA ASN A 508 11.41 -1.36 5.06
C ASN A 508 9.94 -1.58 5.42
N LEU A 509 9.07 -1.86 4.44
CA LEU A 509 7.69 -2.32 4.65
C LEU A 509 7.57 -3.83 4.92
N THR A 510 8.64 -4.63 4.75
CA THR A 510 8.58 -6.07 5.09
C THR A 510 8.56 -6.25 6.61
N ARG A 511 7.73 -7.16 7.10
CA ARG A 511 7.75 -7.68 8.48
C ARG A 511 7.90 -9.20 8.45
N GLN A 512 8.43 -9.77 9.52
CA GLN A 512 8.48 -11.21 9.74
C GLN A 512 8.55 -11.47 11.24
N VAL A 513 7.70 -12.36 11.77
CA VAL A 513 7.76 -12.75 13.18
C VAL A 513 9.02 -13.59 13.42
N THR A 514 9.90 -13.09 14.28
CA THR A 514 11.08 -13.80 14.78
C THR A 514 11.23 -13.52 16.28
N LYS A 515 12.20 -14.19 16.93
CA LYS A 515 12.48 -14.03 18.36
C LYS A 515 12.90 -12.59 18.70
N ASP A 516 13.60 -11.91 17.78
CA ASP A 516 14.06 -10.53 17.94
C ASP A 516 13.01 -9.47 17.56
N THR A 517 12.05 -9.78 16.67
CA THR A 517 11.09 -8.81 16.11
C THR A 517 9.71 -8.82 16.76
N VAL A 518 9.33 -9.90 17.46
CA VAL A 518 7.96 -10.04 18.01
C VAL A 518 7.56 -8.87 18.93
N LEU A 519 8.50 -8.27 19.65
CA LEU A 519 8.25 -7.11 20.51
C LEU A 519 7.79 -5.87 19.71
N GLU A 520 8.41 -5.60 18.57
CA GLU A 520 8.06 -4.48 17.69
C GLU A 520 6.68 -4.67 17.06
N MET A 521 6.35 -5.92 16.73
CA MET A 521 5.09 -6.31 16.09
C MET A 521 3.92 -6.40 17.09
N ALA A 522 4.19 -6.84 18.33
CA ALA A 522 3.19 -6.96 19.39
C ALA A 522 2.79 -5.61 20.00
N ARG A 523 3.70 -4.63 20.03
CA ARG A 523 3.40 -3.26 20.45
C ARG A 523 2.27 -2.66 19.60
N ASP A 524 1.37 -1.95 20.25
CA ASP A 524 0.31 -1.16 19.62
C ASP A 524 0.40 0.29 20.10
N THR A 525 -0.02 1.23 19.27
CA THR A 525 -0.05 2.67 19.57
C THR A 525 -1.42 3.28 19.31
N LYS A 526 -2.41 2.49 18.85
CA LYS A 526 -3.75 2.96 18.46
C LYS A 526 -4.73 2.99 19.64
N ILE A 527 -4.45 2.22 20.70
CA ILE A 527 -5.28 2.09 21.90
C ILE A 527 -4.50 2.62 23.11
N HIS A 528 -5.15 3.44 23.92
CA HIS A 528 -4.55 4.11 25.08
C HIS A 528 -5.23 3.68 26.39
N SER A 529 -5.02 2.41 26.76
CA SER A 529 -5.51 1.83 28.01
C SER A 529 -4.36 1.49 28.97
N ALA A 530 -4.69 1.22 30.24
CA ALA A 530 -3.73 0.73 31.21
C ALA A 530 -3.10 -0.62 30.83
N GLU A 531 -3.80 -1.47 30.05
CA GLU A 531 -3.34 -2.81 29.67
C GLU A 531 -2.82 -2.94 28.23
N ALA A 532 -2.95 -1.89 27.41
CA ALA A 532 -2.27 -1.76 26.11
C ALA A 532 -0.76 -1.46 26.25
N LYS A 533 -0.31 -1.00 27.43
CA LYS A 533 1.11 -0.75 27.72
C LYS A 533 1.99 -2.01 27.63
N PHE A 534 1.39 -3.19 27.82
CA PHE A 534 2.08 -4.47 27.74
C PHE A 534 1.93 -5.07 26.33
N PRO A 535 3.03 -5.39 25.63
CA PRO A 535 2.97 -6.11 24.36
C PRO A 535 2.29 -7.47 24.56
N ARG A 536 1.29 -7.79 23.75
CA ARG A 536 0.47 -9.01 23.91
C ARG A 536 0.31 -9.74 22.59
N VAL A 537 0.43 -11.07 22.63
CA VAL A 537 0.15 -11.97 21.50
C VAL A 537 -0.99 -12.92 21.85
N TYR A 538 -1.98 -12.99 20.96
CA TYR A 538 -3.11 -13.91 21.04
C TYR A 538 -2.93 -15.08 20.06
N VAL A 539 -2.97 -16.30 20.57
CA VAL A 539 -2.70 -17.54 19.81
C VAL A 539 -3.98 -18.39 19.72
N PRO A 540 -4.33 -18.97 18.55
CA PRO A 540 -5.45 -19.91 18.44
C PRO A 540 -5.32 -21.09 19.42
N HIS A 541 -6.43 -21.54 20.01
CA HIS A 541 -6.42 -22.69 20.93
C HIS A 541 -5.77 -23.95 20.33
N HIS A 542 -5.98 -24.16 19.03
CA HIS A 542 -5.48 -25.29 18.25
C HIS A 542 -4.01 -25.18 17.82
N GLU A 543 -3.26 -24.15 18.24
CA GLU A 543 -1.86 -23.88 17.83
C GLU A 543 -0.85 -23.97 19.01
N PRO A 544 -0.72 -25.13 19.69
CA PRO A 544 0.10 -25.26 20.90
C PRO A 544 1.62 -25.13 20.65
N GLU A 545 2.10 -25.35 19.42
CA GLU A 545 3.51 -25.14 19.07
C GLU A 545 3.83 -23.65 18.95
N GLN A 546 2.93 -22.85 18.38
CA GLN A 546 3.07 -21.39 18.34
C GLN A 546 2.96 -20.80 19.75
N TYR A 547 2.02 -21.26 20.57
CA TYR A 547 1.91 -20.82 21.97
C TYR A 547 3.20 -21.11 22.74
N TYR A 548 3.77 -22.31 22.58
CA TYR A 548 5.07 -22.65 23.16
C TYR A 548 6.20 -21.74 22.63
N TYR A 549 6.26 -21.43 21.33
CA TYR A 549 7.23 -20.51 20.74
C TYR A 549 7.15 -19.10 21.37
N TYR A 550 5.95 -18.50 21.45
CA TYR A 550 5.76 -17.17 22.03
C TYR A 550 6.03 -17.15 23.55
N MET A 551 5.53 -18.16 24.28
CA MET A 551 5.83 -18.33 25.71
C MET A 551 7.33 -18.52 25.97
N ASN A 552 8.06 -19.18 25.07
CA ASN A 552 9.48 -19.36 25.21
C ASN A 552 10.24 -18.03 25.03
N ILE A 553 9.80 -17.16 24.11
CA ILE A 553 10.36 -15.80 23.99
C ILE A 553 10.09 -14.98 25.25
N SER A 554 8.84 -14.95 25.72
CA SER A 554 8.46 -14.25 26.97
C SER A 554 9.31 -14.68 28.18
N LYS A 555 9.58 -15.98 28.31
CA LYS A 555 10.44 -16.53 29.38
C LYS A 555 11.94 -16.19 29.23
N HIS A 556 12.45 -16.07 28.01
CA HIS A 556 13.86 -15.72 27.78
C HIS A 556 14.10 -14.20 27.78
N HIS A 557 13.05 -13.42 27.57
CA HIS A 557 13.07 -11.95 27.53
C HIS A 557 12.02 -11.34 28.48
N PRO A 558 12.15 -11.55 29.81
CA PRO A 558 11.22 -10.96 30.79
C PRO A 558 11.20 -9.43 30.74
N GLU A 559 12.28 -8.80 30.26
CA GLU A 559 12.36 -7.35 30.02
C GLU A 559 11.41 -6.85 28.91
N TYR A 560 10.84 -7.74 28.09
CA TYR A 560 9.83 -7.39 27.08
C TYR A 560 8.42 -7.26 27.70
N GLN A 561 8.19 -7.84 28.89
CA GLN A 561 6.88 -7.96 29.52
C GLN A 561 5.80 -8.54 28.57
N LEU A 562 6.23 -9.42 27.66
CA LEU A 562 5.41 -9.99 26.59
C LEU A 562 4.35 -10.95 27.16
N GLN A 563 3.09 -10.52 27.14
CA GLN A 563 1.95 -11.37 27.50
C GLN A 563 1.59 -12.28 26.32
N VAL A 564 1.26 -13.54 26.61
CA VAL A 564 0.86 -14.53 25.61
C VAL A 564 -0.40 -15.22 26.12
N GLU A 565 -1.51 -15.03 25.41
CA GLU A 565 -2.82 -15.53 25.79
C GLU A 565 -3.36 -16.47 24.71
N TYR A 566 -4.01 -17.56 25.10
CA TYR A 566 -4.84 -18.32 24.17
C TYR A 566 -6.14 -17.56 23.86
N LEU A 567 -6.56 -17.62 22.62
CA LEU A 567 -7.93 -17.33 22.20
C LEU A 567 -8.87 -18.44 22.69
N PRO A 568 -10.17 -18.15 22.91
CA PRO A 568 -11.19 -19.19 23.05
C PRO A 568 -11.30 -20.02 21.76
N GLU A 569 -11.90 -21.21 21.85
CA GLU A 569 -12.25 -22.02 20.68
C GLU A 569 -13.29 -21.29 19.80
N ASP A 570 -14.36 -20.77 20.42
CA ASP A 570 -15.37 -19.92 19.79
C ASP A 570 -15.10 -18.43 20.06
N ILE A 571 -14.75 -17.68 19.01
CA ILE A 571 -14.46 -16.23 19.10
C ILE A 571 -15.76 -15.43 18.90
N SER A 572 -16.46 -15.13 19.99
CA SER A 572 -17.70 -14.34 19.97
C SER A 572 -17.46 -12.82 19.93
N ALA A 573 -18.48 -12.04 19.53
CA ALA A 573 -18.38 -10.57 19.49
C ALA A 573 -18.32 -9.94 20.90
N GLU A 574 -18.92 -10.61 21.88
CA GLU A 574 -18.87 -10.28 23.31
C GLU A 574 -17.45 -10.52 23.85
N TRP A 575 -16.81 -11.63 23.45
CA TRP A 575 -15.41 -11.89 23.82
C TRP A 575 -14.47 -10.84 23.23
N VAL A 576 -14.64 -10.48 21.96
CA VAL A 576 -13.83 -9.42 21.31
C VAL A 576 -13.99 -8.08 22.04
N LYS A 577 -15.22 -7.70 22.41
CA LYS A 577 -15.47 -6.51 23.24
C LYS A 577 -14.76 -6.61 24.61
N SER A 578 -14.72 -7.79 25.23
CA SER A 578 -14.04 -8.04 26.52
C SER A 578 -12.51 -8.01 26.47
N VAL A 579 -11.92 -7.81 25.28
CA VAL A 579 -10.48 -7.59 25.09
C VAL A 579 -10.14 -6.22 24.48
N ASN A 580 -11.11 -5.30 24.37
CA ASN A 580 -10.87 -3.92 23.91
C ASN A 580 -9.76 -3.23 24.72
N ASP A 581 -9.81 -3.32 26.05
CA ASP A 581 -8.85 -2.68 26.96
C ASP A 581 -7.51 -3.40 27.03
N ARG A 582 -7.45 -4.67 26.61
CA ARG A 582 -6.25 -5.52 26.61
C ARG A 582 -5.93 -6.00 25.18
N PRO A 583 -5.62 -5.07 24.25
CA PRO A 583 -5.38 -5.43 22.86
C PRO A 583 -4.16 -6.33 22.71
N GLY A 584 -4.10 -7.06 21.60
CA GLY A 584 -2.97 -7.91 21.25
C GLY A 584 -2.85 -8.17 19.74
N PHE A 585 -1.63 -8.48 19.32
CA PHE A 585 -1.30 -8.98 17.99
C PHE A 585 -1.80 -10.42 17.85
N LEU A 586 -2.49 -10.74 16.76
CA LEU A 586 -2.91 -12.10 16.46
C LEU A 586 -1.76 -12.87 15.80
N ALA A 587 -1.54 -14.10 16.23
CA ALA A 587 -0.61 -15.01 15.55
C ALA A 587 -0.92 -15.15 14.05
N LEU A 588 0.09 -15.48 13.26
CA LEU A 588 0.00 -15.64 11.80
C LEU A 588 0.71 -16.94 11.40
N ALA A 589 0.68 -17.30 10.11
CA ALA A 589 1.30 -18.53 9.66
C ALA A 589 2.81 -18.55 10.00
N MET A 590 3.25 -19.68 10.54
CA MET A 590 4.65 -19.96 10.85
C MET A 590 5.17 -21.15 10.04
N LYS A 591 6.49 -21.27 9.96
CA LYS A 591 7.22 -22.38 9.34
C LYS A 591 8.32 -22.86 10.26
N HIS A 592 8.55 -24.17 10.28
CA HIS A 592 9.64 -24.78 11.04
C HIS A 592 11.01 -24.32 10.52
N LYS A 593 11.81 -23.75 11.42
CA LYS A 593 13.21 -23.34 11.20
C LYS A 593 14.17 -24.53 11.29
N SER A 594 13.83 -25.49 12.14
CA SER A 594 14.46 -26.80 12.27
C SER A 594 13.43 -27.84 12.71
N GLY A 595 13.76 -29.13 12.68
CA GLY A 595 12.89 -30.21 13.16
C GLY A 595 12.75 -30.29 14.70
N ARG A 596 12.91 -29.17 15.41
CA ARG A 596 12.75 -29.06 16.87
C ARG A 596 11.44 -28.33 17.17
N TYR A 597 10.65 -28.92 18.06
CA TYR A 597 9.38 -28.34 18.49
C TYR A 597 9.56 -26.91 19.01
N GLY A 598 8.79 -25.97 18.47
CA GLY A 598 8.84 -24.56 18.82
C GLY A 598 10.02 -23.77 18.23
N ASP A 599 10.84 -24.36 17.36
CA ASP A 599 11.85 -23.62 16.61
C ASP A 599 11.26 -23.14 15.28
N LEU A 600 10.39 -22.15 15.38
CA LEU A 600 9.62 -21.56 14.27
C LEU A 600 10.22 -20.21 13.82
N ASP A 601 9.97 -19.87 12.56
CA ASP A 601 10.00 -18.48 12.04
C ASP A 601 8.63 -18.17 11.42
N GLY A 602 8.14 -16.93 11.54
CA GLY A 602 6.95 -16.49 10.81
C GLY A 602 7.18 -16.47 9.30
N TYR A 603 6.09 -16.52 8.51
CA TYR A 603 6.17 -16.11 7.11
C TYR A 603 6.37 -14.59 7.00
N PRO A 604 7.17 -14.11 6.03
CA PRO A 604 7.30 -12.67 5.79
C PRO A 604 6.02 -12.12 5.17
N TYR A 605 5.65 -10.91 5.54
CA TYR A 605 4.55 -10.14 4.95
C TYR A 605 4.96 -8.69 4.74
N VAL A 606 4.09 -7.89 4.13
CA VAL A 606 4.30 -6.46 3.92
C VAL A 606 3.19 -5.68 4.63
N VAL A 607 3.52 -4.48 5.12
CA VAL A 607 2.59 -3.55 5.77
C VAL A 607 2.35 -2.33 4.89
N PRO A 608 1.19 -1.66 5.00
CA PRO A 608 0.91 -0.46 4.22
C PRO A 608 1.90 0.68 4.45
N GLY A 609 2.42 0.83 5.69
CA GLY A 609 3.46 1.79 6.07
C GLY A 609 3.05 2.77 7.17
N GLY A 610 3.97 3.63 7.61
CA GLY A 610 3.72 4.61 8.66
C GLY A 610 3.39 3.95 10.01
N ARG A 611 2.18 4.18 10.52
CA ARG A 611 1.73 3.65 11.82
C ARG A 611 1.25 2.19 11.81
N PHE A 612 1.29 1.52 10.65
CA PHE A 612 0.76 0.17 10.49
C PHE A 612 1.88 -0.89 10.59
N ASN A 613 1.73 -1.84 11.51
CA ASN A 613 2.66 -2.96 11.70
C ASN A 613 2.00 -4.33 11.43
N GLU A 614 0.72 -4.32 11.10
CA GLU A 614 -0.14 -5.48 10.84
C GLU A 614 -0.20 -5.81 9.34
N GLN A 615 -0.47 -7.07 8.99
CA GLN A 615 -0.88 -7.40 7.63
C GLN A 615 -2.33 -6.93 7.43
N TYR A 616 -2.59 -6.10 6.43
CA TYR A 616 -3.94 -5.62 6.07
C TYR A 616 -4.52 -6.42 4.88
N GLY A 617 -5.82 -6.70 4.94
CA GLY A 617 -6.55 -7.61 4.04
C GLY A 617 -6.44 -7.29 2.54
N TRP A 618 -6.98 -6.16 2.10
CA TRP A 618 -7.01 -5.80 0.68
C TRP A 618 -5.71 -5.17 0.16
N ASP A 619 -4.95 -4.46 1.02
CA ASP A 619 -3.64 -3.87 0.73
C ASP A 619 -2.65 -4.92 0.21
N SER A 620 -2.58 -6.07 0.90
CA SER A 620 -1.70 -7.20 0.57
C SER A 620 -1.84 -7.70 -0.88
N TYR A 621 -3.03 -7.60 -1.48
CA TYR A 621 -3.24 -7.96 -2.88
C TYR A 621 -2.57 -6.95 -3.83
N PHE A 622 -2.72 -5.64 -3.57
CA PHE A 622 -2.11 -4.60 -4.39
C PHE A 622 -0.59 -4.58 -4.21
N GLU A 623 -0.10 -4.75 -2.99
CA GLU A 623 1.32 -4.92 -2.68
C GLU A 623 1.91 -6.13 -3.43
N THR A 624 1.21 -7.27 -3.44
CA THR A 624 1.60 -8.46 -4.22
C THR A 624 1.81 -8.15 -5.70
N LEU A 625 0.97 -7.29 -6.33
CA LEU A 625 1.19 -6.88 -7.72
C LEU A 625 2.52 -6.13 -7.91
N GLY A 626 2.87 -5.24 -6.98
CA GLY A 626 4.14 -4.50 -6.98
C GLY A 626 5.36 -5.37 -6.64
N LEU A 627 5.24 -6.26 -5.66
CA LEU A 627 6.28 -7.19 -5.22
C LEU A 627 6.64 -8.19 -6.32
N LEU A 628 5.64 -8.77 -7.01
CA LEU A 628 5.88 -9.68 -8.13
C LEU A 628 6.53 -8.94 -9.32
N LYS A 629 6.20 -7.68 -9.59
CA LYS A 629 6.95 -6.83 -10.55
C LYS A 629 8.41 -6.59 -10.13
N CYS A 630 8.74 -6.72 -8.85
CA CYS A 630 10.11 -6.65 -8.33
C CYS A 630 10.81 -8.02 -8.21
N GLY A 631 10.15 -9.14 -8.55
CA GLY A 631 10.65 -10.49 -8.29
C GLY A 631 10.73 -10.87 -6.80
N LYS A 632 9.98 -10.19 -5.92
CA LYS A 632 9.97 -10.44 -4.47
C LYS A 632 8.86 -11.43 -4.10
N VAL A 633 9.12 -12.71 -4.34
CA VAL A 633 8.11 -13.77 -4.21
C VAL A 633 7.82 -14.15 -2.76
N ASP A 634 8.83 -14.25 -1.88
CA ASP A 634 8.66 -14.78 -0.52
C ASP A 634 7.55 -14.08 0.30
N PRO A 635 7.44 -12.73 0.33
CA PRO A 635 6.36 -12.07 1.08
C PRO A 635 4.99 -12.27 0.44
N CYS A 636 4.92 -12.51 -0.88
CA CYS A 636 3.66 -12.78 -1.56
C CYS A 636 3.11 -14.16 -1.17
N ILE A 637 3.98 -15.19 -1.14
CA ILE A 637 3.63 -16.52 -0.62
C ILE A 637 3.26 -16.44 0.86
N GLY A 638 4.02 -15.67 1.64
CA GLY A 638 3.79 -15.48 3.07
C GLY A 638 2.44 -14.84 3.38
N MET A 639 2.09 -13.73 2.72
CA MET A 639 0.78 -13.09 2.86
C MET A 639 -0.37 -14.03 2.47
N CYS A 640 -0.21 -14.87 1.42
CA CYS A 640 -1.20 -15.89 1.08
C CYS A 640 -1.36 -16.95 2.18
N LYS A 641 -0.26 -17.48 2.73
CA LYS A 641 -0.29 -18.45 3.85
C LYS A 641 -0.88 -17.82 5.12
N ASN A 642 -0.63 -16.54 5.38
CA ASN A 642 -1.25 -15.78 6.47
C ASN A 642 -2.77 -15.67 6.28
N PHE A 643 -3.29 -15.35 5.09
CA PHE A 643 -4.73 -15.32 4.85
C PHE A 643 -5.40 -16.70 4.93
N ILE A 644 -4.72 -17.76 4.50
CA ILE A 644 -5.18 -19.15 4.73
C ILE A 644 -5.29 -19.43 6.24
N PHE A 645 -4.31 -19.00 7.03
CA PHE A 645 -4.32 -19.13 8.49
C PHE A 645 -5.45 -18.31 9.13
N GLU A 646 -5.64 -17.05 8.75
CA GLU A 646 -6.75 -16.22 9.26
C GLU A 646 -8.13 -16.82 8.95
N ILE A 647 -8.35 -17.34 7.73
CA ILE A 647 -9.60 -18.03 7.38
C ILE A 647 -9.78 -19.33 8.18
N ASN A 648 -8.70 -20.06 8.45
CA ASN A 648 -8.76 -21.31 9.22
C ASN A 648 -9.08 -21.05 10.70
N HIS A 649 -8.34 -20.16 11.37
CA HIS A 649 -8.39 -19.96 12.83
C HIS A 649 -9.27 -18.79 13.28
N TYR A 650 -9.52 -17.77 12.44
CA TYR A 650 -10.36 -16.60 12.73
C TYR A 650 -11.61 -16.54 11.84
N GLY A 651 -11.81 -17.54 10.98
CA GLY A 651 -12.99 -17.74 10.14
C GLY A 651 -13.11 -16.82 8.92
N LYS A 652 -12.22 -15.83 8.76
CA LYS A 652 -12.25 -14.82 7.70
C LYS A 652 -10.87 -14.20 7.52
N ILE A 653 -10.59 -13.59 6.36
CA ILE A 653 -9.51 -12.60 6.25
C ILE A 653 -9.89 -11.40 7.11
N LEU A 654 -8.96 -10.93 7.94
CA LEU A 654 -9.21 -9.83 8.87
C LEU A 654 -8.98 -8.47 8.20
N ASN A 655 -9.53 -7.43 8.84
CA ASN A 655 -9.20 -6.04 8.52
C ASN A 655 -7.69 -5.83 8.65
N ALA A 656 -7.13 -6.25 9.79
CA ALA A 656 -5.72 -6.59 9.99
C ALA A 656 -5.59 -7.59 11.17
N ASN A 657 -4.39 -8.11 11.45
CA ASN A 657 -4.19 -9.16 12.46
C ASN A 657 -4.11 -8.67 13.93
N ARG A 658 -5.17 -8.02 14.44
CA ARG A 658 -5.31 -7.55 15.85
C ARG A 658 -6.62 -8.02 16.49
N SER A 659 -6.64 -8.16 17.81
CA SER A 659 -7.81 -8.66 18.57
C SER A 659 -9.11 -7.89 18.27
N TYR A 660 -9.06 -6.55 18.27
CA TYR A 660 -10.19 -5.67 17.97
C TYR A 660 -10.68 -5.74 16.50
N TYR A 661 -9.94 -6.40 15.61
CA TYR A 661 -10.35 -6.65 14.22
C TYR A 661 -10.97 -8.05 14.00
N LEU A 662 -11.01 -8.95 14.99
CA LEU A 662 -11.53 -10.33 14.83
C LEU A 662 -12.96 -10.42 14.29
N CYS A 663 -13.81 -9.42 14.54
CA CYS A 663 -15.18 -9.36 14.03
C CYS A 663 -15.33 -8.75 12.61
N ARG A 664 -14.25 -8.24 12.00
CA ARG A 664 -14.29 -7.37 10.82
C ARG A 664 -13.30 -7.82 9.74
N SER A 665 -13.78 -7.89 8.49
CA SER A 665 -12.98 -8.28 7.33
C SER A 665 -12.48 -7.05 6.54
N GLN A 666 -12.11 -7.26 5.27
CA GLN A 666 -11.82 -6.26 4.25
C GLN A 666 -12.23 -6.81 2.86
N PRO A 667 -12.22 -6.01 1.78
CA PRO A 667 -12.64 -6.45 0.45
C PRO A 667 -11.87 -7.71 -0.05
N PRO A 668 -12.56 -8.81 -0.42
CA PRO A 668 -11.92 -10.12 -0.62
C PRO A 668 -11.18 -10.27 -1.96
N PHE A 669 -9.89 -10.61 -1.91
CA PHE A 669 -9.01 -10.76 -3.09
C PHE A 669 -8.22 -12.09 -3.18
N LEU A 670 -8.37 -13.02 -2.22
CA LEU A 670 -7.48 -14.19 -2.07
C LEU A 670 -7.36 -15.04 -3.34
N THR A 671 -8.47 -15.28 -4.04
CA THR A 671 -8.50 -16.09 -5.27
C THR A 671 -7.63 -15.49 -6.38
N GLN A 672 -7.71 -14.19 -6.63
CA GLN A 672 -6.80 -13.51 -7.56
C GLN A 672 -5.37 -13.45 -7.03
N MET A 673 -5.17 -13.20 -5.73
CA MET A 673 -3.83 -13.12 -5.15
C MET A 673 -3.07 -14.44 -5.29
N ALA A 674 -3.67 -15.56 -4.89
CA ALA A 674 -3.09 -16.90 -5.01
C ALA A 674 -2.83 -17.28 -6.49
N LEU A 675 -3.78 -16.99 -7.39
CA LEU A 675 -3.57 -17.20 -8.83
C LEU A 675 -2.41 -16.37 -9.41
N ARG A 676 -2.18 -15.14 -8.92
CA ARG A 676 -1.06 -14.29 -9.36
C ARG A 676 0.28 -14.86 -8.88
N VAL A 677 0.36 -15.25 -7.61
CA VAL A 677 1.57 -15.84 -7.01
C VAL A 677 1.91 -17.19 -7.66
N PHE A 678 0.95 -18.12 -7.72
CA PHE A 678 1.12 -19.44 -8.34
C PHE A 678 1.61 -19.34 -9.80
N ASN A 679 0.97 -18.50 -10.62
CA ASN A 679 1.38 -18.34 -12.00
C ASN A 679 2.77 -17.70 -12.13
N TYR A 680 3.11 -16.71 -11.28
CA TYR A 680 4.45 -16.13 -11.30
C TYR A 680 5.52 -17.19 -10.99
N VAL A 681 5.36 -17.93 -9.89
CA VAL A 681 6.30 -18.97 -9.45
C VAL A 681 6.48 -20.06 -10.51
N ARG A 682 5.37 -20.57 -11.08
CA ARG A 682 5.40 -21.57 -12.15
C ARG A 682 6.11 -21.09 -13.42
N LEU A 683 5.97 -19.81 -13.76
CA LEU A 683 6.54 -19.23 -14.99
C LEU A 683 7.99 -18.75 -14.83
N HIS A 684 8.39 -18.28 -13.64
CA HIS A 684 9.68 -17.58 -13.42
C HIS A 684 10.67 -18.37 -12.55
N GLU A 685 10.18 -19.26 -11.68
CA GLU A 685 11.01 -20.13 -10.83
C GLU A 685 10.91 -21.61 -11.24
N HIS A 686 9.97 -21.96 -12.12
CA HIS A 686 9.67 -23.32 -12.58
C HIS A 686 9.30 -24.30 -11.44
N ARG A 687 8.70 -23.77 -10.36
CA ARG A 687 8.16 -24.56 -9.24
C ARG A 687 6.63 -24.61 -9.34
N GLU A 688 6.03 -25.77 -9.11
CA GLU A 688 4.58 -25.97 -9.23
C GLU A 688 3.93 -26.06 -7.84
N GLU A 689 3.66 -24.90 -7.25
CA GLU A 689 3.08 -24.72 -5.90
C GLU A 689 1.57 -25.07 -5.84
N LEU A 690 1.19 -26.26 -6.33
CA LEU A 690 -0.21 -26.68 -6.38
C LEU A 690 -0.85 -26.79 -4.99
N ASP A 691 -0.09 -27.13 -3.95
CA ASP A 691 -0.59 -27.17 -2.58
C ASP A 691 -0.95 -25.76 -2.07
N LEU A 692 -0.15 -24.73 -2.36
CA LEU A 692 -0.51 -23.33 -2.04
C LEU A 692 -1.81 -22.92 -2.76
N LEU A 693 -1.99 -23.32 -4.02
CA LEU A 693 -3.20 -23.03 -4.78
C LEU A 693 -4.42 -23.79 -4.24
N LYS A 694 -4.23 -25.05 -3.81
CA LYS A 694 -5.26 -25.90 -3.20
C LYS A 694 -5.68 -25.37 -1.83
N ASP A 695 -4.73 -24.99 -0.99
CA ASP A 695 -4.98 -24.37 0.32
C ASP A 695 -5.76 -23.06 0.15
N ALA A 696 -5.30 -22.19 -0.76
CA ALA A 696 -5.96 -20.91 -1.02
C ALA A 696 -7.37 -21.09 -1.62
N ALA A 697 -7.58 -22.07 -2.51
CA ALA A 697 -8.90 -22.40 -3.02
C ALA A 697 -9.83 -22.95 -1.91
N THR A 698 -9.31 -23.82 -1.04
CA THR A 698 -10.06 -24.38 0.11
C THR A 698 -10.48 -23.27 1.07
N ALA A 699 -9.54 -22.40 1.44
CA ALA A 699 -9.80 -21.24 2.28
C ALA A 699 -10.80 -20.27 1.62
N ALA A 700 -10.61 -19.91 0.34
CA ALA A 700 -11.53 -19.03 -0.38
C ALA A 700 -12.96 -19.60 -0.51
N ILE A 701 -13.11 -20.93 -0.61
CA ILE A 701 -14.43 -21.59 -0.60
C ILE A 701 -15.08 -21.48 0.79
N LYS A 702 -14.31 -21.72 1.87
CA LYS A 702 -14.78 -21.52 3.25
C LYS A 702 -15.21 -20.06 3.47
N GLU A 703 -14.33 -19.11 3.16
CA GLU A 703 -14.59 -17.66 3.28
C GLU A 703 -15.84 -17.23 2.49
N TYR A 704 -15.98 -17.68 1.24
CA TYR A 704 -17.13 -17.39 0.41
C TYR A 704 -18.45 -17.89 1.02
N ASN A 705 -18.48 -19.12 1.54
CA ASN A 705 -19.67 -19.72 2.14
C ASN A 705 -19.99 -19.10 3.51
N ASP A 706 -18.99 -19.04 4.39
CA ASP A 706 -19.18 -18.82 5.83
C ASP A 706 -19.15 -17.34 6.23
N VAL A 707 -18.57 -16.46 5.39
CA VAL A 707 -18.41 -15.02 5.68
C VAL A 707 -19.27 -14.15 4.76
N TRP A 708 -19.22 -14.41 3.45
CA TRP A 708 -19.74 -13.50 2.43
C TRP A 708 -21.10 -13.91 1.85
N CYS A 709 -21.41 -15.20 1.83
CA CYS A 709 -22.72 -15.73 1.43
C CYS A 709 -23.48 -16.38 2.61
N SER A 710 -23.10 -16.02 3.83
CA SER A 710 -23.80 -16.29 5.08
C SER A 710 -24.56 -15.05 5.57
N GLU A 711 -25.47 -15.22 6.53
CA GLU A 711 -26.05 -14.09 7.26
C GLU A 711 -25.08 -13.60 8.35
N PRO A 712 -25.02 -12.29 8.64
CA PRO A 712 -25.94 -11.23 8.17
C PRO A 712 -25.57 -10.58 6.83
N ARG A 713 -24.43 -10.93 6.20
CA ARG A 713 -23.98 -10.27 4.96
C ARG A 713 -24.83 -10.59 3.73
N LEU A 714 -25.40 -11.79 3.62
CA LEU A 714 -26.24 -12.18 2.48
C LEU A 714 -27.68 -11.66 2.66
N ASP A 715 -28.12 -10.74 1.78
CA ASP A 715 -29.55 -10.45 1.65
C ASP A 715 -30.26 -11.59 0.91
N ARG A 716 -31.15 -12.30 1.60
CA ARG A 716 -31.97 -13.38 1.01
C ARG A 716 -32.87 -12.91 -0.15
N LYS A 717 -33.23 -11.62 -0.24
CA LYS A 717 -34.19 -11.11 -1.24
C LYS A 717 -33.56 -10.90 -2.62
N THR A 718 -32.44 -10.19 -2.67
CA THR A 718 -31.65 -9.99 -3.90
C THR A 718 -30.75 -11.19 -4.18
N GLY A 719 -30.25 -11.86 -3.14
CA GLY A 719 -29.17 -12.84 -3.21
C GLY A 719 -27.83 -12.20 -3.60
N LEU A 720 -27.59 -10.99 -3.10
CA LEU A 720 -26.33 -10.25 -3.14
C LEU A 720 -25.83 -10.01 -1.71
N SER A 721 -24.54 -9.70 -1.57
CA SER A 721 -23.89 -9.53 -0.26
C SER A 721 -23.69 -8.05 0.08
N THR A 722 -23.78 -7.69 1.35
CA THR A 722 -23.43 -6.37 1.92
C THR A 722 -22.19 -6.49 2.83
N TYR A 723 -21.56 -5.36 3.15
CA TYR A 723 -20.59 -5.31 4.24
C TYR A 723 -21.36 -5.20 5.56
N HIS A 724 -21.47 -6.30 6.30
CA HIS A 724 -22.23 -6.37 7.54
C HIS A 724 -21.44 -7.17 8.60
N PRO A 725 -20.40 -6.58 9.21
CA PRO A 725 -19.65 -7.22 10.27
C PRO A 725 -20.50 -7.47 11.52
N GLY A 726 -19.95 -8.29 12.41
CA GLY A 726 -20.39 -8.37 13.80
C GLY A 726 -19.75 -7.27 14.64
N GLY A 727 -19.30 -7.64 15.84
CA GLY A 727 -18.71 -6.71 16.81
C GLY A 727 -19.78 -5.92 17.56
N LEU A 728 -19.44 -5.52 18.78
CA LEU A 728 -20.34 -4.85 19.73
C LEU A 728 -19.60 -3.69 20.40
N GLY A 729 -20.35 -2.66 20.82
CA GLY A 729 -19.77 -1.46 21.40
C GLY A 729 -19.03 -0.58 20.39
N PHE A 730 -18.22 0.33 20.90
CA PHE A 730 -17.35 1.20 20.10
C PHE A 730 -16.11 0.45 19.59
N PRO A 731 -15.64 0.74 18.35
CA PRO A 731 -14.30 0.32 17.91
C PRO A 731 -13.23 1.01 18.79
N PRO A 732 -12.37 0.27 19.51
CA PRO A 732 -11.39 0.86 20.42
C PRO A 732 -10.21 1.51 19.70
N GLU A 733 -9.98 1.21 18.41
CA GLU A 733 -8.83 1.67 17.64
C GLU A 733 -8.92 3.10 17.09
N THR A 734 -10.04 3.80 17.35
CA THR A 734 -10.25 5.18 16.93
C THR A 734 -9.66 6.18 17.92
N GLU A 735 -9.29 7.36 17.43
CA GLU A 735 -8.92 8.50 18.29
C GLU A 735 -10.04 8.77 19.32
N PRO A 736 -9.74 9.08 20.59
CA PRO A 736 -10.78 9.20 21.64
C PRO A 736 -11.91 10.18 21.30
N SER A 737 -11.57 11.30 20.65
CA SER A 737 -12.52 12.34 20.23
C SER A 737 -13.38 11.96 19.01
N HIS A 738 -13.08 10.87 18.31
CA HIS A 738 -13.66 10.53 16.99
C HIS A 738 -15.19 10.47 16.99
N PHE A 739 -15.79 9.93 18.06
CA PHE A 739 -17.24 9.82 18.19
C PHE A 739 -17.91 10.98 18.94
N HIS A 740 -17.17 11.95 19.52
CA HIS A 740 -17.74 13.01 20.38
C HIS A 740 -18.83 13.83 19.70
N ALA A 741 -18.73 14.10 18.39
CA ALA A 741 -19.75 14.82 17.64
C ALA A 741 -21.08 14.04 17.52
N VAL A 742 -21.01 12.70 17.42
CA VAL A 742 -22.18 11.81 17.32
C VAL A 742 -22.75 11.52 18.70
N LEU A 743 -21.92 11.44 19.74
CA LEU A 743 -22.33 11.11 21.10
C LEU A 743 -22.91 12.29 21.88
N ARG A 744 -22.63 13.54 21.48
CA ARG A 744 -23.08 14.74 22.21
C ARG A 744 -24.59 14.71 22.55
N PRO A 745 -25.52 14.46 21.60
CA PRO A 745 -26.96 14.45 21.93
C PRO A 745 -27.36 13.32 22.89
N TYR A 746 -26.60 12.22 22.92
CA TYR A 746 -26.82 11.13 23.87
C TYR A 746 -26.26 11.47 25.25
N CYS A 747 -25.07 12.07 25.33
CA CYS A 747 -24.50 12.55 26.59
C CYS A 747 -25.39 13.62 27.23
N GLU A 748 -25.89 14.56 26.44
CA GLU A 748 -26.88 15.58 26.85
C GLU A 748 -28.20 14.94 27.32
N LYS A 749 -28.71 13.92 26.60
CA LYS A 749 -29.92 13.18 26.99
C LYS A 749 -29.78 12.44 28.32
N TYR A 750 -28.62 11.86 28.61
CA TYR A 750 -28.38 11.05 29.81
C TYR A 750 -27.75 11.84 30.98
N GLY A 751 -27.26 13.05 30.75
CA GLY A 751 -26.68 13.93 31.79
C GLY A 751 -25.30 13.49 32.29
N ILE A 752 -24.52 12.79 31.45
CA ILE A 752 -23.25 12.14 31.82
C ILE A 752 -22.13 12.48 30.82
N SER A 753 -20.87 12.21 31.19
CA SER A 753 -19.71 12.51 30.33
C SER A 753 -19.59 11.55 29.14
N PHE A 754 -18.74 11.88 28.16
CA PHE A 754 -18.46 11.01 27.01
C PHE A 754 -17.86 9.66 27.44
N GLU A 755 -16.97 9.68 28.43
CA GLU A 755 -16.30 8.52 28.98
C GLU A 755 -17.29 7.63 29.75
N GLU A 756 -18.11 8.23 30.62
CA GLU A 756 -19.13 7.51 31.38
C GLU A 756 -20.22 6.91 30.46
N PHE A 757 -20.66 7.67 29.44
CA PHE A 757 -21.58 7.16 28.42
C PHE A 757 -20.97 5.99 27.65
N THR A 758 -19.71 6.13 27.22
CA THR A 758 -18.99 5.09 26.45
C THR A 758 -18.87 3.80 27.26
N GLN A 759 -18.53 3.91 28.55
CA GLN A 759 -18.46 2.76 29.46
C GLN A 759 -19.84 2.10 29.62
N LYS A 760 -20.87 2.85 30.04
CA LYS A 760 -22.22 2.31 30.30
C LYS A 760 -22.91 1.74 29.05
N TYR A 761 -22.60 2.28 27.86
CA TYR A 761 -23.04 1.71 26.59
C TYR A 761 -22.27 0.42 26.25
N ASN A 762 -20.94 0.41 26.41
CA ASN A 762 -20.14 -0.80 26.19
C ASN A 762 -20.52 -1.94 27.16
N ASP A 763 -20.84 -1.64 28.42
CA ASP A 763 -21.32 -2.62 29.40
C ASP A 763 -22.76 -3.07 29.14
N GLY A 764 -23.53 -2.29 28.37
CA GLY A 764 -24.90 -2.58 27.99
C GLY A 764 -25.96 -2.16 29.01
N GLU A 765 -25.61 -1.26 29.94
CA GLU A 765 -26.57 -0.55 30.79
C GLU A 765 -27.44 0.40 29.93
N ILE A 766 -26.78 1.17 29.06
CA ILE A 766 -27.42 2.04 28.07
C ILE A 766 -27.65 1.24 26.78
N LYS A 767 -28.88 1.32 26.23
CA LYS A 767 -29.26 0.64 24.98
C LYS A 767 -29.94 1.64 24.05
N GLU A 768 -29.30 1.89 22.93
CA GLU A 768 -29.71 2.93 21.97
C GLU A 768 -29.72 2.34 20.55
N PRO A 769 -30.85 1.78 20.08
CA PRO A 769 -30.93 1.15 18.75
C PRO A 769 -30.56 2.07 17.58
N SER A 770 -30.60 3.38 17.78
CA SER A 770 -30.12 4.39 16.83
C SER A 770 -28.58 4.46 16.76
N LEU A 771 -27.90 4.30 17.89
CA LEU A 771 -26.45 4.24 18.01
C LEU A 771 -25.91 2.86 17.64
N ASP A 772 -26.63 1.78 17.98
CA ASP A 772 -26.32 0.41 17.57
C ASP A 772 -26.23 0.31 16.03
N GLU A 773 -27.23 0.88 15.36
CA GLU A 773 -27.31 1.03 13.89
C GLU A 773 -26.18 1.92 13.34
N TYR A 774 -25.87 3.05 13.98
CA TYR A 774 -24.76 3.91 13.57
C TYR A 774 -23.42 3.17 13.64
N LEU A 775 -23.12 2.51 14.75
CA LEU A 775 -21.86 1.79 14.96
C LEU A 775 -21.75 0.52 14.11
N LEU A 776 -22.88 -0.14 13.78
CA LEU A 776 -22.93 -1.17 12.75
C LEU A 776 -22.51 -0.61 11.39
N ASN A 777 -23.04 0.56 11.00
CA ASN A 777 -22.68 1.18 9.73
C ASN A 777 -21.23 1.70 9.71
N ASP A 778 -20.69 2.20 10.83
CA ASP A 778 -19.25 2.53 10.98
C ASP A 778 -18.37 1.28 10.77
N ARG A 779 -18.66 0.17 11.47
CA ARG A 779 -17.91 -1.08 11.28
C ARG A 779 -18.02 -1.60 9.84
N ALA A 780 -19.19 -1.47 9.20
CA ALA A 780 -19.39 -1.80 7.79
C ALA A 780 -18.57 -0.92 6.83
N VAL A 781 -18.51 0.40 7.10
CA VAL A 781 -17.67 1.35 6.35
C VAL A 781 -16.20 0.92 6.42
N ARG A 782 -15.70 0.54 7.61
CA ARG A 782 -14.32 0.02 7.80
C ARG A 782 -14.10 -1.37 7.16
N GLU A 783 -15.13 -2.22 7.10
CA GLU A 783 -15.07 -3.51 6.39
C GLU A 783 -15.03 -3.34 4.85
N SER A 784 -15.58 -2.23 4.34
CA SER A 784 -15.50 -1.89 2.90
C SER A 784 -14.13 -1.37 2.45
N GLY A 785 -13.23 -1.04 3.39
CA GLY A 785 -11.97 -0.35 3.15
C GLY A 785 -12.08 1.12 2.71
N HIS A 786 -13.31 1.67 2.63
CA HIS A 786 -13.57 3.05 2.22
C HIS A 786 -13.96 3.94 3.43
N ASP A 787 -13.30 3.76 4.58
CA ASP A 787 -13.46 4.59 5.77
C ASP A 787 -12.73 5.94 5.65
N THR A 788 -13.41 7.09 5.50
CA THR A 788 -14.86 7.32 5.29
C THR A 788 -15.20 7.94 3.92
N SER A 789 -16.45 7.77 3.48
CA SER A 789 -17.04 8.33 2.25
C SER A 789 -18.56 8.51 2.39
N TYR A 790 -19.08 9.61 1.85
CA TYR A 790 -20.54 9.89 1.78
C TYR A 790 -21.33 8.92 0.90
N ARG A 791 -20.68 7.99 0.20
CA ARG A 791 -21.32 6.83 -0.42
C ARG A 791 -21.93 5.87 0.61
N LEU A 792 -21.32 5.79 1.80
CA LEU A 792 -21.50 4.69 2.75
C LEU A 792 -21.92 5.14 4.16
N GLU A 793 -21.65 6.39 4.57
CA GLU A 793 -21.95 6.90 5.92
C GLU A 793 -23.42 6.66 6.32
N GLY A 794 -23.65 5.98 7.45
CA GLY A 794 -24.98 5.68 7.98
C GLY A 794 -25.84 4.70 7.15
N VAL A 795 -25.33 4.15 6.05
CA VAL A 795 -26.10 3.25 5.16
C VAL A 795 -25.39 1.96 4.75
N CYS A 796 -24.05 1.88 4.90
CA CYS A 796 -23.20 0.80 4.39
C CYS A 796 -23.68 -0.63 4.70
N ALA A 797 -24.16 -0.89 5.91
CA ALA A 797 -24.62 -2.23 6.32
C ALA A 797 -25.80 -2.75 5.47
N HIS A 798 -26.60 -1.81 4.96
CA HIS A 798 -27.78 -2.04 4.14
C HIS A 798 -27.52 -1.86 2.63
N LEU A 799 -26.27 -1.64 2.21
CA LEU A 799 -25.88 -1.56 0.80
C LEU A 799 -25.28 -2.88 0.31
N ALA A 800 -25.95 -3.52 -0.65
CA ALA A 800 -25.29 -4.46 -1.55
C ALA A 800 -24.44 -3.64 -2.52
N THR A 801 -23.13 -3.59 -2.30
CA THR A 801 -22.23 -2.72 -3.05
C THR A 801 -21.74 -3.37 -4.34
N VAL A 802 -21.43 -2.54 -5.35
CA VAL A 802 -20.93 -3.00 -6.65
C VAL A 802 -19.53 -3.60 -6.55
N ASP A 803 -18.69 -3.05 -5.68
CA ASP A 803 -17.33 -3.55 -5.40
C ASP A 803 -17.38 -5.00 -4.87
N LEU A 804 -17.95 -5.23 -3.69
CA LEU A 804 -18.05 -6.54 -3.04
C LEU A 804 -18.66 -7.59 -3.98
N ASN A 805 -19.77 -7.28 -4.64
CA ASN A 805 -20.44 -8.25 -5.50
C ASN A 805 -19.66 -8.53 -6.80
N SER A 806 -18.83 -7.59 -7.26
CA SER A 806 -17.86 -7.86 -8.34
C SER A 806 -16.69 -8.73 -7.87
N LEU A 807 -16.20 -8.54 -6.63
CA LEU A 807 -15.17 -9.39 -6.03
C LEU A 807 -15.67 -10.83 -5.79
N LEU A 808 -16.92 -10.98 -5.34
CA LEU A 808 -17.54 -12.30 -5.16
C LEU A 808 -17.83 -12.99 -6.50
N TYR A 809 -18.22 -12.26 -7.55
CA TYR A 809 -18.25 -12.81 -8.91
C TYR A 809 -16.85 -13.28 -9.34
N LYS A 810 -15.79 -12.56 -8.95
CA LYS A 810 -14.43 -12.96 -9.26
C LYS A 810 -14.01 -14.24 -8.51
N TYR A 811 -14.35 -14.36 -7.23
CA TYR A 811 -14.21 -15.62 -6.47
C TYR A 811 -14.93 -16.76 -7.18
N GLU A 812 -16.20 -16.58 -7.55
CA GLU A 812 -16.99 -17.61 -8.23
C GLU A 812 -16.35 -18.05 -9.57
N THR A 813 -15.84 -17.12 -10.38
CA THR A 813 -15.15 -17.45 -11.63
C THR A 813 -13.77 -18.08 -11.44
N ASP A 814 -12.99 -17.61 -10.45
CA ASP A 814 -11.63 -18.10 -10.21
C ASP A 814 -11.62 -19.47 -9.53
N ILE A 815 -12.55 -19.72 -8.60
CA ILE A 815 -12.76 -21.06 -8.02
C ILE A 815 -13.17 -22.04 -9.12
N ALA A 816 -14.10 -21.65 -10.02
CA ALA A 816 -14.45 -22.49 -11.16
C ALA A 816 -13.25 -22.82 -12.06
N PHE A 817 -12.44 -21.81 -12.41
CA PHE A 817 -11.24 -21.96 -13.23
C PHE A 817 -10.18 -22.84 -12.57
N MET A 818 -9.91 -22.66 -11.27
CA MET A 818 -8.95 -23.46 -10.52
C MET A 818 -9.35 -24.94 -10.48
N ILE A 819 -10.61 -25.21 -10.14
CA ILE A 819 -11.17 -26.57 -10.05
C ILE A 819 -11.08 -27.28 -11.41
N GLU A 820 -11.45 -26.60 -12.50
CA GLU A 820 -11.40 -27.14 -13.86
C GLU A 820 -9.97 -27.40 -14.35
N THR A 821 -9.06 -26.43 -14.16
CA THR A 821 -7.76 -26.39 -14.83
C THR A 821 -6.66 -27.13 -14.09
N TYR A 822 -6.63 -27.03 -12.75
CA TYR A 822 -5.55 -27.59 -11.92
C TYR A 822 -5.99 -28.82 -11.13
N PHE A 823 -7.30 -29.01 -10.92
CA PHE A 823 -7.85 -30.09 -10.10
C PHE A 823 -8.81 -31.02 -10.87
N SER A 824 -8.68 -31.07 -12.21
CA SER A 824 -9.39 -32.00 -13.11
C SER A 824 -10.92 -32.04 -12.93
N ASN A 825 -11.53 -30.91 -12.58
CA ASN A 825 -12.94 -30.74 -12.24
C ASN A 825 -13.45 -31.62 -11.07
N ASN A 826 -12.56 -32.01 -10.15
CA ASN A 826 -12.85 -32.86 -9.00
C ASN A 826 -12.06 -32.40 -7.76
N PHE A 827 -12.49 -31.31 -7.14
CA PHE A 827 -11.83 -30.72 -5.99
C PHE A 827 -12.45 -31.24 -4.68
N VAL A 828 -11.66 -31.94 -3.87
CA VAL A 828 -12.14 -32.54 -2.60
C VAL A 828 -11.74 -31.64 -1.43
N LEU A 829 -12.75 -31.14 -0.71
CA LEU A 829 -12.59 -30.36 0.51
C LEU A 829 -12.23 -31.25 1.72
N PRO A 830 -11.72 -30.69 2.84
CA PRO A 830 -11.32 -31.47 4.01
C PRO A 830 -12.43 -32.27 4.70
N ASP A 831 -13.70 -31.89 4.51
CA ASP A 831 -14.90 -32.59 4.97
C ASP A 831 -15.31 -33.77 4.06
N GLY A 832 -14.63 -33.95 2.92
CA GLY A 832 -14.98 -34.91 1.87
C GLY A 832 -15.96 -34.38 0.82
N THR A 833 -16.44 -33.13 0.90
CA THR A 833 -17.32 -32.54 -0.10
C THR A 833 -16.57 -32.33 -1.42
N VAL A 834 -17.21 -32.71 -2.54
CA VAL A 834 -16.62 -32.59 -3.88
C VAL A 834 -17.17 -31.37 -4.61
N GLU A 835 -16.32 -30.36 -4.77
CA GLU A 835 -16.58 -29.14 -5.53
C GLU A 835 -16.26 -29.31 -7.02
N LYS A 836 -17.11 -28.72 -7.87
CA LYS A 836 -17.05 -28.83 -9.34
C LYS A 836 -17.30 -27.48 -10.02
N SER A 837 -16.59 -27.21 -11.11
CA SER A 837 -16.61 -25.91 -11.79
C SER A 837 -18.01 -25.49 -12.27
N GLU A 838 -18.89 -26.44 -12.60
CA GLU A 838 -20.25 -26.18 -13.07
C GLU A 838 -21.13 -25.51 -12.00
N LYS A 839 -20.93 -25.86 -10.71
CA LYS A 839 -21.61 -25.18 -9.59
C LYS A 839 -21.21 -23.71 -9.54
N TRP A 840 -19.91 -23.43 -9.60
CA TRP A 840 -19.34 -22.10 -9.48
C TRP A 840 -19.62 -21.23 -10.72
N LYS A 841 -19.54 -21.79 -11.93
CA LYS A 841 -20.01 -21.15 -13.18
C LYS A 841 -21.50 -20.77 -13.12
N LYS A 842 -22.34 -21.60 -12.49
CA LYS A 842 -23.77 -21.29 -12.29
C LYS A 842 -23.98 -20.17 -11.27
N LEU A 843 -23.23 -20.15 -10.16
CA LEU A 843 -23.24 -19.06 -9.18
C LEU A 843 -22.83 -17.73 -9.83
N ALA A 844 -21.68 -17.69 -10.51
CA ALA A 844 -21.19 -16.53 -11.26
C ALA A 844 -22.23 -15.98 -12.24
N LYS A 845 -22.87 -16.85 -13.03
CA LYS A 845 -23.94 -16.46 -13.95
C LYS A 845 -25.10 -15.75 -13.20
N VAL A 846 -25.58 -16.34 -12.11
CA VAL A 846 -26.69 -15.79 -11.31
C VAL A 846 -26.28 -14.48 -10.62
N ARG A 847 -25.06 -14.35 -10.09
CA ARG A 847 -24.60 -13.08 -9.49
C ARG A 847 -24.49 -11.98 -10.53
N ARG A 848 -23.94 -12.26 -11.71
CA ARG A 848 -23.89 -11.30 -12.83
C ARG A 848 -25.29 -10.87 -13.29
N GLU A 849 -26.26 -11.78 -13.33
CA GLU A 849 -27.66 -11.47 -13.65
C GLU A 849 -28.30 -10.57 -12.56
N ARG A 850 -27.99 -10.80 -11.28
CA ARG A 850 -28.43 -9.96 -10.16
C ARG A 850 -27.78 -8.57 -10.19
N ILE A 851 -26.47 -8.47 -10.37
CA ILE A 851 -25.74 -7.19 -10.49
C ILE A 851 -26.32 -6.35 -11.63
N ASN A 852 -26.51 -6.94 -12.82
CA ASN A 852 -27.09 -6.22 -13.96
C ASN A 852 -28.58 -5.89 -13.79
N LYS A 853 -29.30 -6.53 -12.85
CA LYS A 853 -30.70 -6.21 -12.52
C LYS A 853 -30.83 -5.09 -11.49
N TYR A 854 -29.98 -5.09 -10.46
CA TYR A 854 -30.13 -4.22 -9.28
C TYR A 854 -29.21 -3.00 -9.29
N MET A 855 -28.07 -3.06 -9.99
CA MET A 855 -27.00 -2.05 -9.91
C MET A 855 -26.76 -1.29 -11.22
N TRP A 856 -27.00 -1.90 -12.39
CA TRP A 856 -26.75 -1.25 -13.69
C TRP A 856 -27.81 -0.20 -14.04
N ASN A 857 -27.38 1.06 -14.19
CA ASN A 857 -28.17 2.11 -14.80
C ASN A 857 -27.77 2.27 -16.28
N GLU A 858 -28.72 1.97 -17.16
CA GLU A 858 -28.54 2.01 -18.63
C GLU A 858 -28.46 3.44 -19.19
N GLU A 859 -29.03 4.43 -18.51
CA GLU A 859 -29.01 5.85 -18.89
C GLU A 859 -27.67 6.49 -18.48
N ASP A 860 -27.37 6.52 -17.18
CA ASP A 860 -26.10 7.01 -16.63
C ASP A 860 -24.87 6.21 -17.10
N SER A 861 -25.09 5.01 -17.66
CA SER A 861 -24.03 4.11 -18.12
C SER A 861 -23.08 3.69 -17.00
N LEU A 862 -23.62 3.54 -15.79
CA LEU A 862 -22.90 3.37 -14.53
C LEU A 862 -23.51 2.22 -13.71
N TYR A 863 -22.71 1.61 -12.84
CA TYR A 863 -23.22 0.75 -11.78
C TYR A 863 -23.31 1.54 -10.46
N TYR A 864 -24.44 1.46 -9.78
CA TYR A 864 -24.69 2.03 -8.45
C TYR A 864 -24.83 0.93 -7.40
N ASP A 865 -24.49 1.21 -6.14
CA ASP A 865 -24.78 0.32 -5.01
C ASP A 865 -26.30 0.21 -4.81
N TYR A 866 -26.80 -0.92 -4.29
CA TYR A 866 -28.24 -1.14 -4.09
C TYR A 866 -28.60 -1.31 -2.61
N ASN A 867 -29.53 -0.48 -2.11
CA ASN A 867 -29.96 -0.55 -0.72
C ASN A 867 -31.00 -1.67 -0.53
N VAL A 868 -30.63 -2.75 0.16
CA VAL A 868 -31.48 -3.95 0.31
C VAL A 868 -32.66 -3.75 1.28
N ARG A 869 -32.53 -2.78 2.20
CA ARG A 869 -33.56 -2.43 3.18
C ARG A 869 -34.65 -1.52 2.59
N LEU A 870 -34.24 -0.45 1.90
CA LEU A 870 -35.12 0.50 1.22
C LEU A 870 -35.56 0.02 -0.17
N GLN A 871 -34.93 -1.03 -0.70
CA GLN A 871 -35.21 -1.64 -2.00
C GLN A 871 -35.07 -0.65 -3.19
N LYS A 872 -34.10 0.26 -3.11
CA LYS A 872 -33.79 1.24 -4.16
C LYS A 872 -32.28 1.27 -4.48
N PRO A 873 -31.86 1.63 -5.71
CA PRO A 873 -30.47 1.97 -5.98
C PRO A 873 -30.02 3.21 -5.19
N SER A 874 -28.72 3.33 -5.00
CA SER A 874 -28.04 4.54 -4.56
C SER A 874 -27.97 5.56 -5.69
N GLU A 875 -27.85 6.83 -5.32
CA GLU A 875 -27.66 7.98 -6.23
C GLU A 875 -26.18 8.41 -6.29
N TYR A 876 -25.28 7.66 -5.63
CA TYR A 876 -23.87 8.02 -5.48
C TYR A 876 -22.99 7.47 -6.62
N GLU A 877 -22.46 8.36 -7.45
CA GLU A 877 -21.51 8.03 -8.51
C GLU A 877 -20.11 7.78 -7.94
N SER A 878 -19.68 6.52 -7.88
CA SER A 878 -18.34 6.12 -7.43
C SER A 878 -17.55 5.37 -8.51
N VAL A 879 -16.22 5.50 -8.46
CA VAL A 879 -15.28 4.77 -9.32
C VAL A 879 -15.29 3.25 -9.05
N THR A 880 -15.88 2.80 -7.94
CA THR A 880 -16.12 1.37 -7.68
C THR A 880 -17.01 0.71 -8.75
N SER A 881 -17.79 1.51 -9.50
CA SER A 881 -18.49 1.11 -10.73
C SER A 881 -17.60 0.53 -11.84
N LEU A 882 -16.26 0.64 -11.71
CA LEU A 882 -15.28 0.03 -12.61
C LEU A 882 -14.81 -1.39 -12.18
N PHE A 883 -15.11 -1.82 -10.95
CA PHE A 883 -14.84 -3.20 -10.50
C PHE A 883 -15.49 -4.26 -11.42
N PRO A 884 -16.71 -4.07 -11.97
CA PRO A 884 -17.31 -4.91 -13.00
C PRO A 884 -16.44 -5.16 -14.25
N LEU A 885 -15.56 -4.21 -14.64
CA LEU A 885 -14.59 -4.38 -15.71
C LEU A 885 -13.41 -5.25 -15.26
N TRP A 886 -12.86 -4.99 -14.09
CA TRP A 886 -11.78 -5.80 -13.51
C TRP A 886 -12.21 -7.25 -13.30
N ALA A 887 -13.45 -7.44 -12.85
CA ALA A 887 -14.03 -8.75 -12.56
C ALA A 887 -14.46 -9.56 -13.80
N ASN A 888 -14.46 -8.96 -15.00
CA ASN A 888 -14.98 -9.57 -16.24
C ASN A 888 -16.47 -9.96 -16.18
N LEU A 889 -17.33 -9.09 -15.60
CA LEU A 889 -18.79 -9.31 -15.53
C LEU A 889 -19.61 -8.47 -16.53
N CYS A 890 -19.07 -7.36 -17.04
CA CYS A 890 -19.73 -6.52 -18.04
C CYS A 890 -19.93 -7.25 -19.39
N SER A 891 -20.97 -6.87 -20.13
CA SER A 891 -20.98 -7.08 -21.59
C SER A 891 -20.05 -6.07 -22.29
N LYS A 892 -19.53 -6.41 -23.49
CA LYS A 892 -18.70 -5.49 -24.30
C LYS A 892 -19.38 -4.11 -24.52
N ARG A 893 -20.71 -4.12 -24.69
CA ARG A 893 -21.56 -2.91 -24.83
C ARG A 893 -21.62 -2.06 -23.56
N GLN A 894 -21.65 -2.69 -22.38
CA GLN A 894 -21.59 -1.96 -21.10
C GLN A 894 -20.20 -1.38 -20.87
N ALA A 895 -19.13 -2.12 -21.20
CA ALA A 895 -17.77 -1.61 -21.11
C ALA A 895 -17.53 -0.41 -22.05
N GLU A 896 -18.00 -0.47 -23.29
CA GLU A 896 -18.02 0.66 -24.22
C GLU A 896 -18.77 1.87 -23.64
N LYS A 897 -19.98 1.65 -23.11
CA LYS A 897 -20.77 2.69 -22.44
C LYS A 897 -20.04 3.33 -21.26
N ILE A 898 -19.43 2.55 -20.38
CA ILE A 898 -18.65 3.04 -19.24
C ILE A 898 -17.46 3.88 -19.71
N VAL A 899 -16.72 3.43 -20.73
CA VAL A 899 -15.58 4.18 -21.30
C VAL A 899 -16.03 5.51 -21.92
N MET A 900 -17.14 5.50 -22.67
CA MET A 900 -17.61 6.65 -23.45
C MET A 900 -18.39 7.69 -22.63
N ASN A 901 -19.00 7.30 -21.51
CA ASN A 901 -19.91 8.15 -20.73
C ASN A 901 -19.48 8.34 -19.27
N SER A 902 -18.80 7.36 -18.66
CA SER A 902 -18.61 7.30 -17.20
C SER A 902 -17.16 7.55 -16.76
N ILE A 903 -16.16 7.08 -17.49
CA ILE A 903 -14.75 7.43 -17.23
C ILE A 903 -14.53 8.96 -17.20
N PRO A 904 -15.10 9.79 -18.11
CA PRO A 904 -14.95 11.24 -18.03
C PRO A 904 -15.46 11.85 -16.73
N LYS A 905 -16.50 11.27 -16.09
CA LYS A 905 -17.06 11.76 -14.81
C LYS A 905 -16.04 11.68 -13.65
N PHE A 906 -15.03 10.82 -13.74
CA PHE A 906 -14.01 10.59 -12.71
C PHE A 906 -12.59 11.02 -13.14
N GLU A 907 -12.32 11.22 -14.43
CA GLU A 907 -10.99 11.59 -14.94
C GLU A 907 -10.69 13.09 -14.71
N GLU A 908 -9.90 13.37 -13.68
CA GLU A 908 -9.36 14.70 -13.37
C GLU A 908 -7.85 14.77 -13.69
N PHE A 909 -7.14 15.81 -13.26
CA PHE A 909 -5.73 16.06 -13.60
C PHE A 909 -4.83 14.85 -13.33
N GLY A 910 -4.84 14.34 -12.09
CA GLY A 910 -3.95 13.31 -11.56
C GLY A 910 -4.44 11.87 -11.63
N GLY A 911 -5.61 11.59 -12.19
CA GLY A 911 -6.14 10.21 -12.30
C GLY A 911 -7.65 10.13 -12.16
N LEU A 912 -8.14 9.01 -11.59
CA LEU A 912 -9.55 8.81 -11.27
C LEU A 912 -9.83 9.16 -9.80
N VAL A 913 -10.75 10.10 -9.56
CA VAL A 913 -11.28 10.41 -8.21
C VAL A 913 -12.24 9.32 -7.72
N SER A 914 -12.31 9.11 -6.39
CA SER A 914 -13.12 8.05 -5.77
C SER A 914 -14.64 8.15 -6.04
N GLY A 915 -15.13 9.36 -6.28
CA GLY A 915 -16.53 9.66 -6.60
C GLY A 915 -16.68 11.03 -7.24
N THR A 916 -17.85 11.36 -7.78
CA THR A 916 -18.04 12.66 -8.44
C THR A 916 -18.22 13.78 -7.42
N LYS A 917 -17.76 15.00 -7.78
CA LYS A 917 -18.04 16.25 -7.04
C LYS A 917 -19.55 16.42 -6.76
N ARG A 918 -20.38 16.01 -7.74
CA ARG A 918 -21.85 16.03 -7.70
C ARG A 918 -22.39 15.14 -6.58
N SER A 919 -22.06 13.85 -6.56
CA SER A 919 -22.59 12.92 -5.56
C SER A 919 -22.07 13.16 -4.14
N ARG A 920 -20.81 13.58 -3.97
CA ARG A 920 -20.29 14.06 -2.67
C ARG A 920 -21.07 15.29 -2.20
N GLY A 921 -21.36 16.21 -3.12
CA GLY A 921 -22.07 17.45 -2.87
C GLY A 921 -21.20 18.56 -2.25
N ARG A 922 -21.86 19.52 -1.60
CA ARG A 922 -21.24 20.64 -0.89
C ARG A 922 -20.60 20.17 0.41
N ILE A 923 -19.47 20.79 0.78
CA ILE A 923 -18.70 20.54 1.99
C ILE A 923 -18.78 21.78 2.88
N GLY A 924 -18.81 21.59 4.19
CA GLY A 924 -18.92 22.65 5.20
C GLY A 924 -18.68 22.11 6.60
N MET A 925 -18.95 22.91 7.63
CA MET A 925 -18.67 22.55 9.02
C MET A 925 -19.49 21.34 9.51
N GLU A 926 -20.74 21.23 9.05
CA GLU A 926 -21.65 20.10 9.32
C GLU A 926 -21.38 18.87 8.42
N LYS A 927 -20.72 19.08 7.27
CA LYS A 927 -20.44 18.04 6.27
C LYS A 927 -18.98 18.14 5.80
N PRO A 928 -18.00 17.71 6.64
CA PRO A 928 -16.57 17.88 6.38
C PRO A 928 -16.07 17.06 5.20
N SER A 929 -14.84 17.33 4.74
CA SER A 929 -14.22 16.54 3.68
C SER A 929 -13.92 15.11 4.17
N ARG A 930 -14.46 14.10 3.48
CA ARG A 930 -14.14 12.68 3.71
C ARG A 930 -13.05 12.20 2.77
N GLN A 931 -12.24 11.24 3.22
CA GLN A 931 -11.01 10.88 2.51
C GLN A 931 -11.23 9.98 1.28
N TRP A 932 -12.30 9.19 1.22
CA TRP A 932 -12.65 8.37 0.07
C TRP A 932 -13.65 9.03 -0.91
N ASP A 933 -13.69 10.38 -0.94
CA ASP A 933 -14.54 11.18 -1.84
C ASP A 933 -13.73 12.19 -2.68
N TYR A 934 -14.39 12.87 -3.63
CA TYR A 934 -13.80 13.99 -4.39
C TYR A 934 -13.21 15.06 -3.46
N PRO A 935 -11.98 15.58 -3.69
CA PRO A 935 -11.15 15.45 -4.90
C PRO A 935 -10.12 14.30 -4.87
N TYR A 936 -10.19 13.39 -3.90
CA TYR A 936 -9.12 12.45 -3.66
C TYR A 936 -9.17 11.23 -4.59
N ALA A 937 -7.98 10.69 -4.88
CA ALA A 937 -7.75 9.54 -5.71
C ALA A 937 -6.79 8.56 -5.00
N TRP A 938 -7.13 7.28 -5.06
CA TRP A 938 -6.43 6.23 -4.33
C TRP A 938 -5.88 5.16 -5.29
N ALA A 939 -4.72 4.61 -4.93
CA ALA A 939 -3.99 3.62 -5.72
C ALA A 939 -4.81 2.36 -6.09
N PRO A 940 -5.61 1.73 -5.20
CA PRO A 940 -6.49 0.61 -5.53
C PRO A 940 -7.40 0.89 -6.72
N HIS A 941 -8.10 2.03 -6.71
CA HIS A 941 -9.05 2.40 -7.77
C HIS A 941 -8.37 2.51 -9.13
N GLN A 942 -7.16 3.09 -9.19
CA GLN A 942 -6.42 3.20 -10.45
C GLN A 942 -6.03 1.82 -10.98
N MET A 943 -5.46 0.95 -10.14
CA MET A 943 -5.02 -0.40 -10.56
C MET A 943 -6.18 -1.30 -10.99
N ILE A 944 -7.31 -1.25 -10.27
CA ILE A 944 -8.56 -1.93 -10.66
C ILE A 944 -9.04 -1.41 -12.03
N ALA A 945 -9.11 -0.09 -12.20
CA ALA A 945 -9.56 0.52 -13.45
C ALA A 945 -8.65 0.19 -14.64
N TRP A 946 -7.31 0.31 -14.50
CA TRP A 946 -6.38 0.04 -15.60
C TRP A 946 -6.46 -1.40 -16.09
N LYS A 947 -6.49 -2.40 -15.18
CA LYS A 947 -6.62 -3.80 -15.58
C LYS A 947 -8.03 -4.10 -16.11
N GLY A 948 -9.07 -3.54 -15.51
CA GLY A 948 -10.45 -3.66 -16.01
C GLY A 948 -10.63 -3.14 -17.43
N LEU A 949 -10.19 -1.90 -17.70
CA LEU A 949 -10.18 -1.32 -19.05
C LEU A 949 -9.41 -2.21 -20.04
N SER A 950 -8.24 -2.73 -19.62
CA SER A 950 -7.39 -3.58 -20.45
C SER A 950 -8.03 -4.92 -20.79
N ASN A 951 -8.78 -5.54 -19.86
CA ASN A 951 -9.51 -6.79 -20.12
C ASN A 951 -10.53 -6.65 -21.26
N TYR A 952 -11.06 -5.44 -21.50
CA TYR A 952 -12.01 -5.15 -22.58
C TYR A 952 -11.34 -4.46 -23.80
N GLY A 953 -10.01 -4.42 -23.85
CA GLY A 953 -9.24 -3.87 -24.97
C GLY A 953 -8.95 -2.36 -24.89
N TYR A 954 -9.48 -1.65 -23.90
CA TYR A 954 -9.28 -0.20 -23.71
C TYR A 954 -7.95 0.15 -23.04
N TYR A 955 -6.87 -0.56 -23.42
CA TYR A 955 -5.53 -0.38 -22.89
C TYR A 955 -4.96 1.03 -23.17
N ASN A 956 -5.41 1.70 -24.23
CA ASN A 956 -5.06 3.09 -24.52
C ASN A 956 -5.69 4.09 -23.53
N VAL A 957 -6.92 3.84 -23.07
CA VAL A 957 -7.55 4.61 -21.97
C VAL A 957 -6.82 4.32 -20.65
N ALA A 958 -6.50 3.05 -20.38
CA ALA A 958 -5.70 2.68 -19.21
C ALA A 958 -4.33 3.40 -19.19
N ARG A 959 -3.64 3.48 -20.35
CA ARG A 959 -2.38 4.24 -20.50
C ARG A 959 -2.55 5.73 -20.22
N ARG A 960 -3.64 6.36 -20.67
CA ARG A 960 -3.94 7.79 -20.37
C ARG A 960 -4.06 8.03 -18.87
N LEU A 961 -4.84 7.21 -18.19
CA LEU A 961 -5.06 7.29 -16.74
C LEU A 961 -3.79 6.97 -15.94
N ALA A 962 -3.01 5.97 -16.37
CA ALA A 962 -1.72 5.65 -15.77
C ALA A 962 -0.70 6.79 -15.92
N TYR A 963 -0.68 7.49 -17.06
CA TYR A 963 0.22 8.64 -17.23
C TYR A 963 -0.11 9.76 -16.24
N ARG A 964 -1.40 10.09 -16.04
CA ARG A 964 -1.86 11.11 -15.08
C ARG A 964 -1.41 10.78 -13.65
N TRP A 965 -1.64 9.55 -13.21
CA TRP A 965 -1.30 9.10 -11.86
C TRP A 965 0.22 9.06 -11.64
N CYS A 966 0.96 8.44 -12.55
CA CYS A 966 2.42 8.42 -12.45
C CYS A 966 3.02 9.83 -12.55
N TYR A 967 2.45 10.74 -13.34
CA TYR A 967 2.86 12.15 -13.37
C TYR A 967 2.65 12.82 -12.01
N MET A 968 1.45 12.71 -11.43
CA MET A 968 1.12 13.32 -10.14
C MET A 968 2.06 12.83 -9.02
N MET A 969 2.37 11.53 -9.01
CA MET A 969 3.38 10.96 -8.11
C MET A 969 4.79 11.46 -8.39
N THR A 970 5.21 11.54 -9.66
CA THR A 970 6.56 12.01 -10.04
C THR A 970 6.75 13.49 -9.67
N LEU A 971 5.72 14.32 -9.88
CA LEU A 971 5.70 15.73 -9.49
C LEU A 971 5.88 15.87 -7.97
N ALA A 972 5.04 15.17 -7.18
CA ALA A 972 5.15 15.20 -5.73
C ALA A 972 6.55 14.75 -5.25
N PHE A 973 7.07 13.66 -5.81
CA PHE A 973 8.40 13.12 -5.49
C PHE A 973 9.54 14.10 -5.84
N VAL A 974 9.43 14.87 -6.93
CA VAL A 974 10.45 15.84 -7.36
C VAL A 974 10.41 17.12 -6.53
N ASP A 975 9.22 17.66 -6.29
CA ASP A 975 9.04 19.00 -5.73
C ASP A 975 9.06 19.04 -4.19
N PHE A 976 8.82 17.89 -3.54
CA PHE A 976 8.67 17.77 -2.08
C PHE A 976 9.56 16.66 -1.53
N ASN A 977 10.87 16.85 -1.64
CA ASN A 977 11.93 16.03 -1.04
C ASN A 977 11.78 14.49 -1.13
N GLY A 978 11.34 13.96 -2.28
CA GLY A 978 11.20 12.51 -2.47
C GLY A 978 10.02 11.87 -1.72
N ILE A 979 9.03 12.66 -1.30
CA ILE A 979 7.82 12.16 -0.63
C ILE A 979 7.06 11.14 -1.48
N VAL A 980 6.49 10.14 -0.80
CA VAL A 980 5.45 9.26 -1.32
C VAL A 980 4.41 9.09 -0.22
N VAL A 981 3.19 9.53 -0.48
CA VAL A 981 2.05 9.49 0.47
C VAL A 981 1.05 8.38 0.15
N GLU A 982 0.17 8.10 1.11
CA GLU A 982 -0.93 7.13 1.06
C GLU A 982 -2.00 7.42 -0.02
N LYS A 983 -2.42 8.68 -0.14
CA LYS A 983 -3.49 9.16 -1.05
C LYS A 983 -3.16 10.54 -1.63
N TYR A 984 -3.82 10.95 -2.70
CA TYR A 984 -3.54 12.23 -3.37
C TYR A 984 -4.82 12.99 -3.74
N ASP A 985 -4.75 14.32 -3.77
CA ASP A 985 -5.73 15.17 -4.44
C ASP A 985 -5.46 15.17 -5.96
N ALA A 986 -6.34 14.55 -6.75
CA ALA A 986 -6.18 14.42 -8.20
C ALA A 986 -6.61 15.67 -8.99
N THR A 987 -6.96 16.76 -8.31
CA THR A 987 -7.33 18.05 -8.90
C THR A 987 -6.28 19.14 -8.65
N SER A 988 -5.38 18.95 -7.68
CA SER A 988 -4.31 19.88 -7.33
C SER A 988 -3.10 19.74 -8.26
N GLU A 989 -2.89 20.72 -9.15
CA GLU A 989 -1.71 20.74 -10.05
C GLU A 989 -0.39 21.13 -9.34
N ARG A 990 -0.43 21.57 -8.07
CA ARG A 990 0.74 22.11 -7.33
C ARG A 990 1.12 21.32 -6.08
N GLN A 991 0.14 20.85 -5.30
CA GLN A 991 0.37 20.19 -4.00
C GLN A 991 -0.48 18.92 -3.86
N PRO A 992 -0.44 17.96 -4.83
CA PRO A 992 -1.34 16.80 -4.82
C PRO A 992 -1.15 15.86 -3.62
N HIS A 993 -0.03 15.95 -2.91
CA HIS A 993 0.24 15.16 -1.71
C HIS A 993 -0.37 15.75 -0.42
N LYS A 994 -0.84 17.02 -0.42
CA LYS A 994 -1.40 17.67 0.78
C LYS A 994 -2.89 17.35 0.91
N VAL A 995 -3.18 16.22 1.56
CA VAL A 995 -4.54 15.77 1.88
C VAL A 995 -4.81 15.98 3.37
N ASN A 996 -5.68 16.95 3.69
CA ASN A 996 -6.03 17.34 5.07
C ASN A 996 -7.42 16.83 5.49
N ALA A 997 -7.94 15.79 4.83
CA ALA A 997 -9.18 15.13 5.23
C ALA A 997 -8.91 14.17 6.41
N GLU A 998 -9.82 14.15 7.39
CA GLU A 998 -9.76 13.28 8.57
C GLU A 998 -8.40 13.40 9.29
N TYR A 999 -7.69 12.30 9.56
CA TYR A 999 -6.37 12.28 10.22
C TYR A 999 -5.21 12.77 9.32
N GLY A 1000 -5.51 13.34 8.15
CA GLY A 1000 -4.51 13.79 7.18
C GLY A 1000 -3.86 12.65 6.39
N ASN A 1001 -2.68 12.90 5.83
CA ASN A 1001 -2.01 12.01 4.88
C ASN A 1001 -0.79 11.30 5.47
N GLN A 1002 -0.79 9.96 5.49
CA GLN A 1002 0.37 9.19 5.94
C GLN A 1002 1.54 9.28 4.95
N GLY A 1003 2.77 9.14 5.46
CA GLY A 1003 4.02 9.25 4.69
C GLY A 1003 4.62 10.66 4.56
N SER A 1004 3.97 11.69 5.12
CA SER A 1004 4.40 13.09 5.06
C SER A 1004 5.39 13.51 6.17
N GLY A 1005 5.19 13.02 7.39
CA GLY A 1005 5.94 13.41 8.59
C GLY A 1005 7.34 12.80 8.73
N PHE A 1006 8.17 12.88 7.69
CA PHE A 1006 9.57 12.42 7.74
C PHE A 1006 10.57 13.60 7.81
N LYS A 1007 11.79 13.32 8.31
CA LYS A 1007 12.90 14.28 8.32
C LYS A 1007 14.08 13.74 7.51
N GLY A 1008 14.64 14.58 6.63
CA GLY A 1008 15.77 14.32 5.73
C GLY A 1008 15.43 13.42 4.53
N VAL A 1009 14.91 12.21 4.77
CA VAL A 1009 14.62 11.21 3.71
C VAL A 1009 13.43 10.32 4.05
N ALA A 1010 12.51 10.15 3.10
CA ALA A 1010 11.41 9.20 3.17
C ALA A 1010 11.93 7.76 3.04
N THR A 1011 11.55 6.88 3.97
CA THR A 1011 12.15 5.54 4.10
C THR A 1011 11.36 4.42 3.42
N GLU A 1012 10.07 4.62 3.14
CA GLU A 1012 9.17 3.50 2.80
C GLU A 1012 7.96 3.85 1.92
N GLY A 1013 7.53 5.11 1.85
CA GLY A 1013 6.33 5.49 1.09
C GLY A 1013 5.07 4.83 1.64
N PHE A 1014 4.25 4.25 0.76
CA PHE A 1014 3.06 3.48 1.15
C PHE A 1014 2.83 2.30 0.19
N GLY A 1015 2.47 1.13 0.72
CA GLY A 1015 2.45 -0.16 0.03
C GLY A 1015 1.71 -0.16 -1.31
N TRP A 1016 0.40 0.12 -1.32
CA TRP A 1016 -0.36 0.17 -2.58
C TRP A 1016 0.10 1.29 -3.54
N VAL A 1017 0.75 2.35 -3.05
CA VAL A 1017 1.18 3.49 -3.86
C VAL A 1017 2.48 3.13 -4.57
N ASN A 1018 3.42 2.54 -3.84
CA ASN A 1018 4.62 1.89 -4.35
C ASN A 1018 4.28 0.86 -5.45
N ALA A 1019 3.26 0.02 -5.23
CA ALA A 1019 2.76 -0.89 -6.24
C ALA A 1019 2.14 -0.17 -7.46
N SER A 1020 1.27 0.82 -7.22
CA SER A 1020 0.57 1.56 -8.29
C SER A 1020 1.53 2.25 -9.26
N TYR A 1021 2.67 2.74 -8.76
CA TYR A 1021 3.68 3.38 -9.60
C TYR A 1021 4.35 2.36 -10.55
N LEU A 1022 4.80 1.22 -10.01
CA LEU A 1022 5.41 0.15 -10.81
C LEU A 1022 4.43 -0.46 -11.82
N ILE A 1023 3.17 -0.61 -11.43
CA ILE A 1023 2.10 -1.13 -12.30
C ILE A 1023 1.73 -0.09 -13.37
N GLY A 1024 1.60 1.19 -12.99
CA GLY A 1024 1.29 2.31 -13.90
C GLY A 1024 2.35 2.52 -14.96
N LEU A 1025 3.64 2.51 -14.59
CA LEU A 1025 4.77 2.52 -15.54
C LEU A 1025 4.69 1.37 -16.56
N GLY A 1026 4.14 0.21 -16.17
CA GLY A 1026 3.91 -0.94 -17.05
C GLY A 1026 2.84 -0.74 -18.14
N PHE A 1027 2.02 0.32 -18.06
CA PHE A 1027 1.08 0.72 -19.12
C PHE A 1027 1.69 1.71 -20.12
N LEU A 1028 2.78 2.39 -19.76
CA LEU A 1028 3.37 3.46 -20.55
C LEU A 1028 4.33 2.94 -21.62
N ASP A 1029 4.42 3.68 -22.72
CA ASP A 1029 5.49 3.49 -23.70
C ASP A 1029 6.75 4.31 -23.34
N ARG A 1030 7.81 4.13 -24.13
CA ARG A 1030 9.10 4.81 -23.93
C ARG A 1030 9.02 6.32 -24.08
N THR A 1031 8.00 6.86 -24.73
CA THR A 1031 7.78 8.31 -24.88
C THR A 1031 7.11 8.84 -23.61
N GLY A 1032 6.07 8.16 -23.11
CA GLY A 1032 5.45 8.46 -21.81
C GLY A 1032 6.44 8.40 -20.64
N VAL A 1033 7.21 7.32 -20.50
CA VAL A 1033 8.22 7.18 -19.42
C VAL A 1033 9.26 8.30 -19.47
N ARG A 1034 9.66 8.75 -20.67
CA ARG A 1034 10.59 9.89 -20.82
C ARG A 1034 9.96 11.22 -20.43
N ALA A 1035 8.70 11.45 -20.79
CA ALA A 1035 7.97 12.67 -20.45
C ALA A 1035 7.71 12.80 -18.94
N LEU A 1036 7.44 11.68 -18.24
CA LEU A 1036 7.48 11.61 -16.78
C LEU A 1036 8.88 11.94 -16.24
N GLY A 1037 9.93 11.38 -16.85
CA GLY A 1037 11.32 11.65 -16.51
C GLY A 1037 11.77 13.10 -16.76
N THR A 1038 10.97 13.92 -17.44
CA THR A 1038 11.13 15.38 -17.60
C THR A 1038 10.01 16.18 -16.91
N VAL A 1039 9.21 15.54 -16.04
CA VAL A 1039 8.07 16.11 -15.31
C VAL A 1039 7.14 16.92 -16.22
N THR A 1040 6.81 16.37 -17.38
CA THR A 1040 5.98 17.03 -18.39
C THR A 1040 4.48 16.83 -18.09
N PRO A 1041 3.70 17.91 -17.86
CA PRO A 1041 2.29 17.81 -17.47
C PRO A 1041 1.44 16.99 -18.45
N PRO A 1042 0.38 16.29 -17.99
CA PRO A 1042 -0.49 15.51 -18.87
C PRO A 1042 -1.08 16.35 -20.01
N ARG A 1043 -1.48 17.59 -19.71
CA ARG A 1043 -1.95 18.57 -20.71
C ARG A 1043 -0.94 18.78 -21.83
N ASP A 1044 0.30 19.12 -21.49
CA ASP A 1044 1.32 19.47 -22.47
C ASP A 1044 1.82 18.23 -23.22
N PHE A 1045 1.99 17.11 -22.51
CA PHE A 1045 2.34 15.83 -23.12
C PHE A 1045 1.28 15.38 -24.14
N PHE A 1046 -0.01 15.42 -23.78
CA PHE A 1046 -1.11 15.02 -24.66
C PHE A 1046 -1.33 16.00 -25.84
N HIS A 1047 -1.03 17.29 -25.68
CA HIS A 1047 -1.11 18.26 -26.78
C HIS A 1047 0.06 18.17 -27.79
N HIS A 1048 1.26 17.79 -27.34
CA HIS A 1048 2.47 17.76 -28.19
C HIS A 1048 2.86 16.34 -28.67
N ILE A 1049 2.11 15.29 -28.30
CA ILE A 1049 2.32 13.93 -28.83
C ILE A 1049 2.02 13.88 -30.34
N ARG A 1050 2.68 12.98 -31.08
CA ARG A 1050 2.57 12.96 -32.55
C ARG A 1050 1.16 12.52 -32.98
N PRO A 1051 0.62 13.01 -34.12
CA PRO A 1051 -0.72 12.64 -34.57
C PRO A 1051 -0.97 11.13 -34.74
N GLY A 1052 0.06 10.35 -35.08
CA GLY A 1052 -0.02 8.88 -35.14
C GLY A 1052 -0.01 8.18 -33.76
N GLU A 1053 0.44 8.87 -32.72
CA GLU A 1053 0.58 8.37 -31.35
C GLU A 1053 -0.64 8.74 -30.47
N LEU A 1054 -1.41 9.78 -30.80
CA LEU A 1054 -2.67 10.16 -30.11
C LEU A 1054 -3.60 8.97 -29.82
N LYS A 1055 -3.73 8.03 -30.78
CA LYS A 1055 -4.59 6.84 -30.65
C LYS A 1055 -4.13 5.90 -29.53
N THR A 1056 -2.84 5.86 -29.18
CA THR A 1056 -2.32 4.99 -28.11
C THR A 1056 -2.65 5.51 -26.70
N TYR A 1057 -3.17 6.75 -26.60
CA TYR A 1057 -3.67 7.37 -25.37
C TYR A 1057 -5.18 7.65 -25.42
N ALA A 1058 -5.89 7.15 -26.44
CA ALA A 1058 -7.31 7.43 -26.68
C ALA A 1058 -7.62 8.94 -26.75
N LEU A 1059 -6.82 9.68 -27.52
CA LEU A 1059 -6.92 11.14 -27.72
C LEU A 1059 -7.38 11.48 -29.15
N ASP A 1060 -8.41 10.79 -29.65
CA ASP A 1060 -9.08 11.25 -30.87
C ASP A 1060 -10.03 12.43 -30.57
N LYS A 1061 -10.29 13.25 -31.59
CA LYS A 1061 -11.06 14.50 -31.45
C LYS A 1061 -12.50 14.25 -31.01
N ASP A 1062 -13.08 13.10 -31.36
CA ASP A 1062 -14.46 12.77 -31.06
C ASP A 1062 -14.63 12.37 -29.60
N GLN A 1063 -13.70 11.58 -29.04
CA GLN A 1063 -13.64 11.34 -27.60
C GLN A 1063 -13.34 12.62 -26.81
N GLU A 1064 -12.42 13.48 -27.27
CA GLU A 1064 -12.11 14.72 -26.55
C GLU A 1064 -13.32 15.68 -26.49
N VAL A 1065 -14.02 15.89 -27.61
CA VAL A 1065 -15.24 16.71 -27.65
C VAL A 1065 -16.36 16.09 -26.80
N ARG A 1066 -16.48 14.76 -26.77
CA ARG A 1066 -17.46 14.06 -25.94
C ARG A 1066 -17.15 14.18 -24.44
N ALA A 1067 -15.91 13.95 -24.03
CA ALA A 1067 -15.47 14.10 -22.64
C ALA A 1067 -15.65 15.55 -22.16
N ARG A 1068 -15.27 16.54 -22.98
CA ARG A 1068 -15.54 17.96 -22.69
C ARG A 1068 -17.04 18.23 -22.53
N ARG A 1069 -17.93 17.64 -23.33
CA ARG A 1069 -19.39 17.80 -23.17
C ARG A 1069 -19.93 17.16 -21.89
N ILE A 1070 -19.49 15.96 -21.54
CA ILE A 1070 -19.90 15.28 -20.29
C ILE A 1070 -19.44 16.08 -19.08
N ASN A 1071 -18.18 16.52 -19.07
CA ASN A 1071 -17.59 17.25 -17.96
C ASN A 1071 -18.04 18.73 -17.91
N LEU A 1072 -18.65 19.24 -18.98
CA LEU A 1072 -19.42 20.49 -18.97
C LEU A 1072 -20.86 20.26 -18.49
N ALA A 1073 -21.51 19.14 -18.80
CA ALA A 1073 -22.84 18.83 -18.28
C ALA A 1073 -22.82 18.69 -16.76
N SER A 1074 -21.92 17.87 -16.22
CA SER A 1074 -21.74 17.72 -14.76
C SER A 1074 -21.20 18.97 -14.04
N LYS A 1075 -20.82 20.02 -14.78
CA LYS A 1075 -20.43 21.35 -14.27
C LYS A 1075 -21.45 22.47 -14.65
N ASN A 1076 -22.49 22.15 -15.42
CA ASN A 1076 -23.58 23.07 -15.80
C ASN A 1076 -24.89 22.73 -15.07
N ASP A 1077 -25.08 21.48 -14.63
CA ASP A 1077 -26.05 21.10 -13.60
C ASP A 1077 -25.74 21.78 -12.23
N GLU A 1078 -24.63 22.55 -12.14
CA GLU A 1078 -24.26 23.38 -10.99
C GLU A 1078 -24.84 24.82 -11.04
N LYS A 1079 -25.71 25.14 -12.02
CA LYS A 1079 -26.37 26.46 -12.20
C LYS A 1079 -27.89 26.40 -12.19
#